data_AF-A0A958XME3-F1
#
_entry.id   AF-A0A958XME3-F1
#
_cell.length_a   1.000
_cell.length_b   1.000
_cell.length_c   1.000
_cell.angle_alpha   90.00
_cell.angle_beta   90.00
_cell.angle_gamma   90.00
#
_symmetry.space_group_name_H-M   'P 1'
#
loop_
_entity.id
_entity.type
_entity.pdbx_description
1 polymer ?
#
loop_
_entity_poly.entity_id
_entity_poly.type
_entity_poly.pdbx_seq_one_letter_code
_entity_poly.pdbx_strand_id
1 'polypeptide(L)'
;MAKLPSYFFLFLVFGCAGFFSSCQWIDGKPRVLVFSNEEIVLHESTAVAMEALEQLCAENGLRADVRDIAKVSKTFTESSLRGYAAVVFLNTAGNMLNAEQERAFERYIKAGGGFVGIHTAIDTEHKWDWYGKLVGAHFNGQTEVQEARLQVQNREHPATRHLDAEWSRRDEWFNLRDLDPGVEVLLTLDETSCQGGTMGAFHPVSWCHEFDGGRAFVTTMGHTPASYDEPDFLQHLLGGIQYAIGDNQPLNYDNIPEDKAPETAATGFVKTTFECDLDEPLALEMLPDGNLVFIERKGAIKRYDVAAQQLHTVAQLSVHVINELGLLGMALDPQWEQNHWIYLYYTRPGTREINRLSRFVFTGDSLLLDSETILLEVGLERDECCHYAGYLKFDAQGYLYLSTGDNTDYDGSEGYSPIDERSDQTMGDAQRSAANSMDLRGKILRIKPLPDGSYLCPAGNMFSPREVMVSPLANALGTYLFPNNHTAPCLASHGTGRPEVYVMGCRNPFRFSIDDRRGWLFWGEPGPQAGVPDPKRGPQGFDEINCARAPGFFGWPYFIGDNKSYVDYDFAQKKSGAHFDAQHPFNDSPRNTGATYLPPAQPALIWYSYGSSVEFPLLANGANCAMAGPVYYSDQYPAESRFPDKYNGNLIIYDWMRNWVMAVTLDSLGRFEYMEPLAESIELSKPVDMLFDKNGALWVLEYGNKWFTQNADACLSRIDYIPGDGTEEQVAENSAPDVYWNFGGKNRSFYQPGEVAQYQLVANDPEDGSLADGRIQPADMFVHIGYMAPGTDWQKQVTNLKPQPVPFARGKQLIEGSDCASCHAADRKVNGPAYLDVKRRYQGDKSAQARLVQKIIKGGKGVWGETVMSAHPQLAPADVADMVRWILSLGDYETPAAQGIYRFNPPADKEDGGIFVFHAAYQDRGSRHGQPRTGSETLVLRPTTQLATQADDFSKAVRIVRHPRNNTTAVMAELKDQCYLVFKQIDLRELGAVIFGTVAAEGSMGEASIEIRLDNPDGQLIGKAHVPGYAAVKKNSLSELSMEIDRNVWSKEQALHDLYIVLRNPKNPSVPAAYLDWLRFEFYNSTL
;
A
#
# COMPACT_ATOMS: atom_id res chain seq x y z
N MET A 1 45.81 -16.14 71.34
CA MET A 1 46.89 -15.88 70.36
C MET A 1 46.21 -15.43 69.07
N ALA A 2 46.33 -14.25 68.47
CA ALA A 2 47.04 -12.97 68.71
C ALA A 2 46.17 -11.88 68.01
N LYS A 3 45.77 -10.78 68.67
CA LYS A 3 46.30 -9.38 68.58
C LYS A 3 46.40 -8.72 67.18
N LEU A 4 45.59 -7.63 67.03
CA LEU A 4 45.83 -6.28 66.43
C LEU A 4 45.87 -6.07 64.89
N PRO A 5 45.67 -4.82 64.35
CA PRO A 5 44.94 -3.61 64.86
C PRO A 5 44.20 -2.67 63.85
N SER A 6 43.33 -1.82 64.43
CA SER A 6 42.92 -0.38 64.26
C SER A 6 43.25 0.52 63.05
N TYR A 7 42.29 1.37 62.62
CA TYR A 7 42.20 2.88 62.61
C TYR A 7 40.94 3.35 61.79
N PHE A 8 39.87 3.97 62.36
CA PHE A 8 39.47 5.42 62.43
C PHE A 8 39.50 6.21 61.08
N PHE A 9 38.43 6.81 60.50
CA PHE A 9 37.56 7.98 60.86
C PHE A 9 36.25 7.96 59.99
N LEU A 10 35.03 8.06 60.54
CA LEU A 10 34.15 9.26 60.76
C LEU A 10 33.36 9.79 59.54
N PHE A 11 32.02 9.70 59.55
CA PHE A 11 31.11 10.69 58.92
C PHE A 11 29.78 10.77 59.69
N LEU A 12 29.37 11.99 60.04
CA LEU A 12 28.22 12.37 60.87
C LEU A 12 27.19 13.16 60.02
N VAL A 13 25.92 12.75 60.09
CA VAL A 13 24.69 13.51 60.42
C VAL A 13 24.30 14.80 59.64
N PHE A 14 23.11 14.70 59.00
CA PHE A 14 22.01 15.66 58.79
C PHE A 14 22.22 17.07 58.20
N GLY A 15 21.38 17.42 57.21
CA GLY A 15 20.94 18.80 56.97
C GLY A 15 20.27 19.03 55.62
N CYS A 16 18.96 19.27 55.62
CA CYS A 16 18.19 19.78 54.48
C CYS A 16 18.78 21.07 53.89
N ALA A 17 19.00 21.08 52.58
CA ALA A 17 18.88 22.26 51.73
C ALA A 17 18.81 21.78 50.27
N GLY A 18 17.73 22.11 49.57
CA GLY A 18 17.69 21.96 48.12
C GLY A 18 18.78 22.82 47.48
N PHE A 19 19.43 22.27 46.46
CA PHE A 19 20.18 23.06 45.49
C PHE A 19 19.87 22.49 44.10
N PHE A 20 19.00 23.25 43.42
CA PHE A 20 18.92 23.44 41.98
C PHE A 20 20.10 22.83 41.20
N SER A 21 19.84 21.81 40.38
CA SER A 21 20.58 21.64 39.14
C SER A 21 20.08 22.71 38.17
N SER A 22 20.55 23.94 38.37
CA SER A 22 20.52 24.97 37.35
C SER A 22 21.30 24.44 36.15
N CYS A 23 20.61 24.20 35.04
CA CYS A 23 21.25 24.11 33.73
C CYS A 23 21.77 25.53 33.40
N GLN A 24 22.89 25.91 34.00
CA GLN A 24 23.60 27.14 33.65
C GLN A 24 24.67 26.80 32.62
N TRP A 25 24.48 27.39 31.44
CA TRP A 25 25.45 27.78 30.42
C TRP A 25 26.91 27.56 30.86
N ILE A 26 27.59 26.59 30.25
CA ILE A 26 28.96 26.22 30.61
C ILE A 26 29.98 27.34 30.27
N ASP A 27 29.59 28.36 29.48
CA ASP A 27 30.41 29.54 29.13
C ASP A 27 29.67 30.90 29.07
N GLY A 28 28.34 30.94 29.27
CA GLY A 28 27.52 32.16 29.24
C GLY A 28 27.17 32.72 27.85
N LYS A 29 27.53 32.05 26.75
CA LYS A 29 27.21 32.51 25.39
C LYS A 29 25.83 31.99 24.92
N PRO A 30 25.03 32.81 24.21
CA PRO A 30 23.78 32.33 23.60
C PRO A 30 24.07 31.23 22.57
N ARG A 31 23.26 30.18 22.58
CA ARG A 31 23.33 29.06 21.63
C ARG A 31 22.23 29.18 20.59
N VAL A 32 22.55 28.91 19.32
CA VAL A 32 21.62 28.95 18.20
C VAL A 32 21.60 27.57 17.54
N LEU A 33 20.42 27.00 17.37
CA LEU A 33 20.26 25.76 16.59
C LEU A 33 20.00 26.15 15.13
N VAL A 34 20.79 25.64 14.19
CA VAL A 34 20.58 25.88 12.75
C VAL A 34 20.38 24.55 12.05
N PHE A 35 19.30 24.44 11.28
CA PHE A 35 19.05 23.25 10.46
C PHE A 35 18.29 23.55 9.18
N SER A 36 18.37 22.60 8.26
CA SER A 36 17.67 22.56 6.97
C SER A 36 17.07 21.16 6.74
N ASN A 37 16.07 21.04 5.85
CA ASN A 37 15.62 19.74 5.33
C ASN A 37 15.81 19.68 3.80
N GLU A 38 16.81 18.91 3.36
CA GLU A 38 17.15 18.76 1.94
C GLU A 38 16.21 17.78 1.19
N GLU A 39 15.19 17.22 1.87
CA GLU A 39 14.41 16.08 1.39
C GLU A 39 13.28 16.42 0.39
N ILE A 40 12.89 17.70 0.26
CA ILE A 40 11.79 18.13 -0.62
C ILE A 40 12.30 18.95 -1.81
N VAL A 41 13.18 19.93 -1.57
CA VAL A 41 13.83 20.73 -2.64
C VAL A 41 15.27 21.03 -2.24
N LEU A 42 16.22 20.52 -3.03
CA LEU A 42 17.65 20.80 -2.82
C LEU A 42 17.98 22.23 -3.28
N HIS A 43 18.44 23.07 -2.35
CA HIS A 43 18.97 24.40 -2.65
C HIS A 43 20.50 24.35 -2.66
N GLU A 44 21.14 24.79 -3.74
CA GLU A 44 22.62 24.81 -3.87
C GLU A 44 23.29 25.66 -2.77
N SER A 45 22.55 26.58 -2.14
CA SER A 45 23.05 27.45 -1.08
C SER A 45 23.09 26.80 0.30
N THR A 46 22.38 25.69 0.56
CA THR A 46 22.18 25.16 1.92
C THR A 46 23.49 24.85 2.64
N ALA A 47 24.41 24.13 2.01
CA ALA A 47 25.69 23.78 2.63
C ALA A 47 26.55 25.02 2.95
N VAL A 48 26.63 25.96 1.99
CA VAL A 48 27.40 27.22 2.14
C VAL A 48 26.77 28.11 3.22
N ALA A 49 25.44 28.15 3.28
CA ALA A 49 24.68 28.90 4.26
C ALA A 49 24.87 28.37 5.69
N MET A 50 24.86 27.05 5.86
CA MET A 50 25.12 26.39 7.14
C MET A 50 26.53 26.72 7.67
N GLU A 51 27.55 26.64 6.81
CA GLU A 51 28.93 27.01 7.15
C GLU A 51 29.06 28.51 7.49
N ALA A 52 28.47 29.37 6.67
CA ALA A 52 28.49 30.81 6.89
C ALA A 52 27.79 31.22 8.20
N LEU A 53 26.64 30.62 8.53
CA LEU A 53 25.94 30.87 9.79
C LEU A 53 26.72 30.37 11.01
N GLU A 54 27.40 29.22 10.89
CA GLU A 54 28.29 28.71 11.95
C GLU A 54 29.42 29.69 12.24
N GLN A 55 30.11 30.16 11.18
CA GLN A 55 31.20 31.12 11.28
C GLN A 55 30.71 32.49 11.80
N LEU A 56 29.61 33.00 11.24
CA LEU A 56 28.99 34.27 11.65
C LEU A 56 28.64 34.28 13.14
N CYS A 57 28.08 33.18 13.66
CA CYS A 57 27.81 33.03 15.08
C CYS A 57 29.10 33.03 15.90
N ALA A 58 30.10 32.25 15.50
CA ALA A 58 31.36 32.11 16.22
C ALA A 58 32.11 33.45 16.35
N GLU A 59 32.16 34.24 15.27
CA GLU A 59 32.81 35.55 15.22
C GLU A 59 32.12 36.61 16.09
N ASN A 60 30.82 36.45 16.34
CA ASN A 60 29.99 37.41 17.08
C ASN A 60 29.65 36.94 18.50
N GLY A 61 30.42 35.98 19.04
CA GLY A 61 30.28 35.53 20.42
C GLY A 61 29.05 34.66 20.71
N LEU A 62 28.42 34.12 19.66
CA LEU A 62 27.36 33.13 19.72
C LEU A 62 27.95 31.73 19.49
N ARG A 63 27.21 30.70 19.89
CA ARG A 63 27.52 29.31 19.53
C ARG A 63 26.42 28.79 18.61
N ALA A 64 26.76 28.39 17.39
CA ALA A 64 25.84 27.66 16.54
C ALA A 64 26.05 26.16 16.70
N ASP A 65 24.96 25.40 16.83
CA ASP A 65 24.98 23.96 16.61
C ASP A 65 24.25 23.72 15.28
N VAL A 66 25.04 23.41 14.23
CA VAL A 66 24.55 23.27 12.85
C VAL A 66 24.35 21.79 12.53
N ARG A 67 23.14 21.42 12.08
CA ARG A 67 22.69 20.03 11.93
C ARG A 67 21.73 19.87 10.75
N ASP A 68 21.72 18.69 10.15
CA ASP A 68 20.68 18.26 9.22
C ASP A 68 19.41 17.82 9.98
N ILE A 69 18.22 18.03 9.40
CA ILE A 69 16.94 17.71 10.04
C ILE A 69 16.85 16.26 10.52
N ALA A 70 17.40 15.27 9.80
CA ALA A 70 17.30 13.86 10.18
C ALA A 70 18.05 13.55 11.50
N LYS A 71 19.00 14.42 11.87
CA LYS A 71 19.70 14.38 13.17
C LYS A 71 18.97 15.23 14.22
N VAL A 72 18.31 16.30 13.79
CA VAL A 72 17.53 17.18 14.67
C VAL A 72 16.23 16.55 15.10
N SER A 73 15.46 15.88 14.23
CA SER A 73 14.19 15.23 14.56
C SER A 73 14.31 14.28 15.77
N LYS A 74 15.38 13.51 15.87
CA LYS A 74 15.65 12.62 17.03
C LYS A 74 15.99 13.35 18.34
N THR A 75 16.25 14.66 18.28
CA THR A 75 16.72 15.48 19.41
C THR A 75 15.93 16.79 19.58
N PHE A 76 14.91 17.06 18.75
CA PHE A 76 14.10 18.28 18.75
C PHE A 76 12.98 18.18 19.79
N THR A 77 13.40 18.06 21.06
CA THR A 77 12.52 17.93 22.22
C THR A 77 12.59 19.19 23.06
N GLU A 78 11.61 19.42 23.94
CA GLU A 78 11.63 20.56 24.88
C GLU A 78 12.93 20.60 25.68
N SER A 79 13.42 19.42 26.13
CA SER A 79 14.65 19.30 26.91
C SER A 79 15.89 19.79 26.17
N SER A 80 15.96 19.58 24.86
CA SER A 80 17.04 20.06 24.00
C SER A 80 16.87 21.54 23.68
N LEU A 81 15.65 21.95 23.32
CA LEU A 81 15.30 23.33 22.96
C LEU A 81 15.54 24.32 24.11
N ARG A 82 15.39 23.88 25.36
CA ARG A 82 15.77 24.64 26.57
C ARG A 82 17.20 25.19 26.54
N GLY A 83 18.10 24.56 25.79
CA GLY A 83 19.49 24.95 25.67
C GLY A 83 19.79 26.01 24.60
N TYR A 84 18.79 26.47 23.84
CA TYR A 84 18.98 27.38 22.70
C TYR A 84 18.25 28.71 22.89
N ALA A 85 18.93 29.81 22.60
CA ALA A 85 18.37 31.16 22.62
C ALA A 85 17.57 31.49 21.34
N ALA A 86 17.95 30.89 20.21
CA ALA A 86 17.17 30.95 18.98
C ALA A 86 17.29 29.66 18.16
N VAL A 87 16.27 29.39 17.34
CA VAL A 87 16.24 28.31 16.36
C VAL A 87 16.09 28.89 14.96
N VAL A 88 16.95 28.48 14.04
CA VAL A 88 17.01 28.93 12.65
C VAL A 88 16.54 27.82 11.73
N PHE A 89 15.46 28.09 11.00
CA PHE A 89 14.97 27.28 9.90
C PHE A 89 15.58 27.83 8.62
N LEU A 90 16.57 27.14 8.09
CA LEU A 90 17.32 27.52 6.89
C LEU A 90 16.89 26.65 5.73
N ASN A 91 16.33 27.26 4.67
CA ASN A 91 15.93 26.55 3.46
C ASN A 91 15.04 25.32 3.75
N THR A 92 14.15 25.43 4.73
CA THR A 92 13.22 24.33 5.07
C THR A 92 12.01 24.34 4.14
N ALA A 93 11.31 23.22 3.94
CA ALA A 93 10.05 23.17 3.21
C ALA A 93 9.16 21.99 3.64
N GLY A 94 7.87 22.06 3.34
CA GLY A 94 6.88 20.99 3.58
C GLY A 94 6.60 20.71 5.06
N ASN A 95 6.03 19.54 5.36
CA ASN A 95 5.72 19.11 6.73
C ASN A 95 6.86 18.21 7.24
N MET A 96 7.56 18.66 8.27
CA MET A 96 8.85 18.10 8.70
C MET A 96 8.95 17.82 10.20
N LEU A 97 8.09 18.42 11.02
CA LEU A 97 7.97 18.15 12.45
C LEU A 97 6.75 17.27 12.72
N ASN A 98 6.90 16.31 13.62
CA ASN A 98 5.73 15.59 14.15
C ASN A 98 5.04 16.43 15.24
N ALA A 99 3.85 16.03 15.67
CA ALA A 99 3.06 16.79 16.64
C ALA A 99 3.76 17.00 18.00
N GLU A 100 4.58 16.06 18.48
CA GLU A 100 5.38 16.27 19.70
C GLU A 100 6.44 17.37 19.50
N GLN A 101 7.11 17.37 18.35
CA GLN A 101 8.12 18.36 17.98
C GLN A 101 7.51 19.74 17.73
N GLU A 102 6.37 19.80 17.05
CA GLU A 102 5.56 21.02 16.88
C GLU A 102 5.22 21.60 18.26
N ARG A 103 4.71 20.76 19.17
CA ARG A 103 4.37 21.17 20.53
C ARG A 103 5.58 21.59 21.35
N ALA A 104 6.70 20.87 21.26
CA ALA A 104 7.95 21.26 21.90
C ALA A 104 8.41 22.63 21.40
N PHE A 105 8.21 22.92 20.11
CA PHE A 105 8.54 24.19 19.49
C PHE A 105 7.59 25.33 19.89
N GLU A 106 6.27 25.10 19.96
CA GLU A 106 5.34 26.12 20.50
C GLU A 106 5.71 26.50 21.90
N ARG A 107 5.97 25.50 22.75
CA ARG A 107 6.31 25.72 24.16
C ARG A 107 7.64 26.43 24.28
N TYR A 108 8.59 26.11 23.42
CA TYR A 108 9.86 26.83 23.31
C TYR A 108 9.64 28.31 22.99
N ILE A 109 8.81 28.66 22.00
CA ILE A 109 8.48 30.05 21.65
C ILE A 109 7.71 30.73 22.80
N LYS A 110 6.70 30.08 23.37
CA LYS A 110 5.95 30.52 24.57
C LYS A 110 6.84 30.80 25.78
N ALA A 111 7.95 30.08 25.91
CA ALA A 111 8.93 30.27 26.97
C ALA A 111 9.89 31.44 26.73
N GLY A 112 9.78 32.13 25.59
CA GLY A 112 10.65 33.23 25.19
C GLY A 112 11.72 32.86 24.17
N GLY A 113 11.62 31.70 23.52
CA GLY A 113 12.54 31.25 22.48
C GLY A 113 12.49 32.13 21.23
N GLY A 114 13.64 32.33 20.59
CA GLY A 114 13.73 33.07 19.33
C GLY A 114 13.55 32.18 18.11
N PHE A 115 12.90 32.70 17.07
CA PHE A 115 12.77 32.05 15.76
C PHE A 115 13.37 32.90 14.65
N VAL A 116 14.07 32.25 13.72
CA VAL A 116 14.60 32.85 12.51
C VAL A 116 14.24 31.97 11.31
N GLY A 117 13.45 32.51 10.39
CA GLY A 117 13.14 31.86 9.11
C GLY A 117 13.94 32.47 7.96
N ILE A 118 14.64 31.64 7.19
CA ILE A 118 15.45 32.06 6.03
C ILE A 118 14.94 31.36 4.77
N HIS A 119 14.69 32.16 3.74
CA HIS A 119 14.28 31.75 2.40
C HIS A 119 12.98 30.90 2.40
N THR A 120 13.06 29.60 2.14
CA THR A 120 11.88 28.71 2.07
C THR A 120 11.25 28.36 3.42
N ALA A 121 11.76 28.88 4.55
CA ALA A 121 11.11 28.70 5.84
C ALA A 121 9.62 29.10 5.85
N ILE A 122 9.20 30.03 4.98
CA ILE A 122 7.78 30.40 4.83
C ILE A 122 6.92 29.37 4.07
N ASP A 123 7.57 28.39 3.44
CA ASP A 123 6.99 27.27 2.68
C ASP A 123 7.06 25.96 3.49
N THR A 124 7.07 26.08 4.82
CA THR A 124 7.21 25.00 5.80
C THR A 124 5.92 24.91 6.65
N GLU A 125 5.55 23.70 7.09
CA GLU A 125 4.42 23.40 7.98
C GLU A 125 3.04 23.97 7.57
N HIS A 126 2.67 23.87 6.29
CA HIS A 126 1.39 24.39 5.76
C HIS A 126 0.12 23.88 6.44
N LYS A 127 0.19 22.77 7.17
CA LYS A 127 -0.94 22.18 7.90
C LYS A 127 -1.05 22.70 9.34
N TRP A 128 -0.06 23.44 9.81
CA TRP A 128 0.03 23.95 11.17
C TRP A 128 -0.19 25.47 11.20
N ASP A 129 -1.46 25.86 11.35
CA ASP A 129 -1.88 27.28 11.33
C ASP A 129 -1.09 28.18 12.30
N TRP A 130 -0.64 27.62 13.43
CA TRP A 130 0.17 28.35 14.40
C TRP A 130 1.53 28.74 13.82
N TYR A 131 2.18 27.85 13.07
CA TYR A 131 3.44 28.15 12.38
C TYR A 131 3.25 29.20 11.30
N GLY A 132 2.17 29.12 10.52
CA GLY A 132 1.81 30.15 9.54
C GLY A 132 1.74 31.56 10.15
N LYS A 133 1.24 31.67 11.39
CA LYS A 133 1.22 32.93 12.15
C LYS A 133 2.60 33.30 12.70
N LEU A 134 3.40 32.32 13.14
CA LEU A 134 4.79 32.55 13.57
C LEU A 134 5.63 33.16 12.44
N VAL A 135 5.55 32.60 11.22
CA VAL A 135 6.29 33.11 10.06
C VAL A 135 5.67 34.37 9.47
N GLY A 136 4.37 34.59 9.62
CA GLY A 136 3.68 35.85 9.31
C GLY A 136 3.34 36.09 7.84
N ALA A 137 3.63 35.16 6.94
CA ALA A 137 3.17 35.17 5.54
C ALA A 137 3.26 33.78 4.91
N HIS A 138 2.52 33.53 3.83
CA HIS A 138 2.60 32.28 3.07
C HIS A 138 3.18 32.49 1.67
N PHE A 139 3.92 31.50 1.19
CA PHE A 139 4.45 31.46 -0.16
C PHE A 139 3.34 31.46 -1.23
N ASN A 140 3.56 32.20 -2.32
CA ASN A 140 2.64 32.34 -3.45
C ASN A 140 3.38 32.46 -4.80
N GLY A 141 4.47 31.70 -4.96
CA GLY A 141 5.30 31.67 -6.16
C GLY A 141 6.56 32.55 -6.06
N GLN A 142 7.39 32.53 -7.09
CA GLN A 142 8.70 33.21 -7.09
C GLN A 142 9.06 33.76 -8.48
N THR A 143 10.04 34.65 -8.51
CA THR A 143 10.69 35.12 -9.75
C THR A 143 11.89 34.26 -10.12
N GLU A 144 12.47 34.44 -11.32
CA GLU A 144 13.84 33.96 -11.56
C GLU A 144 14.86 34.76 -10.75
N VAL A 145 16.06 34.19 -10.55
CA VAL A 145 17.19 34.82 -9.86
C VAL A 145 17.69 36.05 -10.63
N GLN A 146 17.48 37.25 -10.08
CA GLN A 146 17.80 38.51 -10.75
C GLN A 146 18.15 39.62 -9.77
N GLU A 147 18.85 40.63 -10.25
CA GLU A 147 19.09 41.88 -9.50
C GLU A 147 17.77 42.61 -9.28
N ALA A 148 17.55 43.10 -8.07
CA ALA A 148 16.45 43.98 -7.75
C ALA A 148 16.81 44.95 -6.62
N ARG A 149 16.02 46.01 -6.50
CA ARG A 149 16.20 47.06 -5.50
C ARG A 149 15.25 46.82 -4.32
N LEU A 150 15.82 46.82 -3.12
CA LEU A 150 15.10 46.78 -1.86
C LEU A 150 15.06 48.17 -1.24
N GLN A 151 13.92 48.51 -0.63
CA GLN A 151 13.70 49.74 0.10
C GLN A 151 13.70 49.42 1.60
N VAL A 152 14.52 50.13 2.37
CA VAL A 152 14.63 49.93 3.81
C VAL A 152 13.56 50.73 4.55
N GLN A 153 12.62 50.01 5.15
CA GLN A 153 11.45 50.61 5.81
C GLN A 153 11.77 51.06 7.25
N ASN A 154 12.60 50.32 7.96
CA ASN A 154 13.10 50.69 9.29
C ASN A 154 14.64 50.63 9.28
N ARG A 155 15.30 51.78 9.50
CA ARG A 155 16.77 51.90 9.56
C ARG A 155 17.34 51.89 10.98
N GLU A 156 16.50 51.73 12.00
CA GLU A 156 16.94 51.62 13.39
C GLU A 156 17.05 50.16 13.84
N HIS A 157 16.36 49.24 13.15
CA HIS A 157 16.37 47.81 13.49
C HIS A 157 17.77 47.18 13.30
N PRO A 158 18.25 46.29 14.21
CA PRO A 158 19.59 45.69 14.12
C PRO A 158 19.89 45.00 12.79
N ALA A 159 18.88 44.39 12.16
CA ALA A 159 19.00 43.73 10.86
C ALA A 159 19.17 44.68 9.67
N THR A 160 18.89 45.97 9.80
CA THR A 160 18.83 46.90 8.65
C THR A 160 19.54 48.23 8.88
N ARG A 161 20.00 48.53 10.10
CA ARG A 161 20.66 49.81 10.44
C ARG A 161 21.98 50.08 9.72
N HIS A 162 22.66 49.03 9.25
CA HIS A 162 23.88 49.15 8.46
C HIS A 162 23.59 49.41 6.97
N LEU A 163 22.35 49.18 6.52
CA LEU A 163 21.97 49.33 5.13
C LEU A 163 21.68 50.80 4.77
N ASP A 164 21.98 51.14 3.51
CA ASP A 164 21.51 52.36 2.88
C ASP A 164 19.98 52.35 2.71
N ALA A 165 19.37 53.50 2.42
CA ALA A 165 17.91 53.58 2.23
C ALA A 165 17.41 52.70 1.07
N GLU A 166 18.26 52.49 0.07
CA GLU A 166 18.06 51.54 -1.02
C GLU A 166 19.22 50.55 -1.03
N TRP A 167 18.91 49.25 -1.13
CA TRP A 167 19.90 48.18 -1.22
C TRP A 167 19.60 47.33 -2.45
N SER A 168 20.51 47.31 -3.43
CA SER A 168 20.36 46.48 -4.63
C SER A 168 21.17 45.21 -4.49
N ARG A 169 20.55 44.07 -4.75
CA ARG A 169 21.20 42.76 -4.70
C ARG A 169 20.51 41.77 -5.63
N ARG A 170 21.17 40.64 -5.88
CA ARG A 170 20.65 39.54 -6.71
C ARG A 170 20.20 38.36 -5.89
N ASP A 171 18.94 37.99 -6.05
CA ASP A 171 18.36 36.82 -5.39
C ASP A 171 17.14 36.29 -6.15
N GLU A 172 16.54 35.22 -5.62
CA GLU A 172 15.19 34.80 -5.96
C GLU A 172 14.15 35.53 -5.10
N TRP A 173 13.15 36.15 -5.72
CA TRP A 173 12.17 36.97 -5.02
C TRP A 173 10.84 36.25 -4.88
N PHE A 174 10.39 36.05 -3.65
CA PHE A 174 9.13 35.34 -3.35
C PHE A 174 7.93 36.26 -3.41
N ASN A 175 6.91 35.87 -4.16
CA ASN A 175 5.57 36.41 -4.06
C ASN A 175 4.88 35.81 -2.83
N LEU A 176 4.11 36.63 -2.12
CA LEU A 176 3.49 36.24 -0.85
C LEU A 176 1.97 36.27 -0.94
N ARG A 177 1.31 35.61 0.00
CA ARG A 177 -0.10 35.81 0.31
C ARG A 177 -0.30 35.80 1.81
N ASP A 178 -1.44 36.32 2.25
CA ASP A 178 -1.89 36.25 3.64
C ASP A 178 -0.84 36.82 4.64
N LEU A 179 -0.18 37.92 4.26
CA LEU A 179 0.73 38.66 5.15
C LEU A 179 -0.02 39.13 6.40
N ASP A 180 0.49 38.78 7.58
CA ASP A 180 -0.08 39.20 8.85
C ASP A 180 0.07 40.73 9.01
N PRO A 181 -1.01 41.49 9.23
CA PRO A 181 -0.92 42.94 9.44
C PRO A 181 -0.18 43.35 10.71
N GLY A 182 0.08 42.41 11.63
CA GLY A 182 0.81 42.61 12.88
C GLY A 182 2.33 42.61 12.74
N VAL A 183 2.89 42.20 11.59
CA VAL A 183 4.34 42.16 11.41
C VAL A 183 4.93 43.54 11.12
N GLU A 184 6.14 43.78 11.62
CA GLU A 184 6.93 44.95 11.26
C GLU A 184 7.79 44.65 10.02
N VAL A 185 7.39 45.19 8.88
CA VAL A 185 8.13 45.04 7.63
C VAL A 185 9.41 45.88 7.66
N LEU A 186 10.56 45.23 7.46
CA LEU A 186 11.88 45.84 7.49
C LEU A 186 12.41 46.18 6.10
N LEU A 187 12.12 45.33 5.11
CA LEU A 187 12.55 45.48 3.72
C LEU A 187 11.39 45.18 2.77
N THR A 188 11.26 46.00 1.72
CA THR A 188 10.32 45.74 0.61
C THR A 188 11.04 45.77 -0.73
N LEU A 189 10.64 44.89 -1.65
CA LEU A 189 11.10 44.85 -3.03
C LEU A 189 10.41 45.94 -3.87
N ASP A 190 11.20 46.66 -4.68
CA ASP A 190 10.70 47.50 -5.75
C ASP A 190 10.47 46.64 -7.01
N GLU A 191 9.23 46.21 -7.23
CA GLU A 191 8.86 45.40 -8.40
C GLU A 191 9.14 46.09 -9.74
N THR A 192 9.34 47.41 -9.79
CA THR A 192 9.73 48.08 -11.05
C THR A 192 11.18 47.78 -11.45
N SER A 193 11.98 47.24 -10.53
CA SER A 193 13.37 46.87 -10.75
C SER A 193 13.58 45.42 -11.17
N CYS A 194 12.53 44.59 -11.15
CA CYS A 194 12.60 43.16 -11.50
C CYS A 194 11.36 42.70 -12.30
N GLN A 195 11.37 41.46 -12.78
CA GLN A 195 10.24 40.84 -13.48
C GLN A 195 9.68 39.65 -12.70
N GLY A 196 8.35 39.49 -12.71
CA GLY A 196 7.65 38.35 -12.09
C GLY A 196 7.05 38.63 -10.71
N GLY A 197 7.24 39.82 -10.15
CA GLY A 197 6.53 40.29 -8.95
C GLY A 197 5.02 40.42 -9.21
N THR A 198 4.21 40.12 -8.19
CA THR A 198 2.74 40.10 -8.25
C THR A 198 2.05 40.86 -7.10
N MET A 199 2.82 41.42 -6.18
CA MET A 199 2.38 42.12 -4.97
C MET A 199 2.21 43.63 -5.20
N GLY A 200 2.73 44.16 -6.31
CA GLY A 200 2.59 45.55 -6.71
C GLY A 200 3.51 46.49 -5.92
N ALA A 201 2.95 47.61 -5.46
CA ALA A 201 3.74 48.68 -4.84
C ALA A 201 4.26 48.36 -3.42
N PHE A 202 3.78 47.27 -2.81
CA PHE A 202 4.16 46.86 -1.46
C PHE A 202 4.45 45.36 -1.44
N HIS A 203 5.73 45.03 -1.53
CA HIS A 203 6.21 43.65 -1.60
C HIS A 203 7.23 43.38 -0.48
N PRO A 204 6.81 42.91 0.71
CA PRO A 204 7.73 42.59 1.81
C PRO A 204 8.68 41.44 1.48
N VAL A 205 9.95 41.58 1.89
CA VAL A 205 10.96 40.51 1.77
C VAL A 205 11.67 40.17 3.08
N SER A 206 11.59 41.07 4.07
CA SER A 206 12.00 40.78 5.45
C SER A 206 11.10 41.50 6.45
N TRP A 207 10.78 40.84 7.55
CA TRP A 207 9.95 41.38 8.63
C TRP A 207 10.26 40.72 9.97
N CYS A 208 9.74 41.31 11.05
CA CYS A 208 9.85 40.76 12.40
C CYS A 208 8.61 41.06 13.24
N HIS A 209 8.40 40.28 14.30
CA HIS A 209 7.40 40.56 15.33
C HIS A 209 7.66 39.77 16.61
N GLU A 210 7.02 40.21 17.69
CA GLU A 210 6.84 39.38 18.88
C GLU A 210 5.66 38.43 18.64
N PHE A 211 5.87 37.14 18.88
CA PHE A 211 4.86 36.13 18.62
C PHE A 211 4.82 35.11 19.75
N ASP A 212 3.64 34.97 20.35
CA ASP A 212 3.31 33.96 21.35
C ASP A 212 4.39 33.77 22.42
N GLY A 213 4.88 34.87 23.01
CA GLY A 213 5.90 34.89 24.05
C GLY A 213 7.35 35.01 23.58
N GLY A 214 7.64 34.68 22.31
CA GLY A 214 8.95 34.76 21.69
C GLY A 214 9.08 35.89 20.67
N ARG A 215 10.19 35.88 19.92
CA ARG A 215 10.47 36.83 18.83
C ARG A 215 10.78 36.07 17.55
N ALA A 216 10.14 36.49 16.46
CA ALA A 216 10.34 35.92 15.13
C ALA A 216 10.90 36.98 14.17
N PHE A 217 11.96 36.60 13.47
CA PHE A 217 12.51 37.34 12.33
C PHE A 217 12.46 36.45 11.09
N VAL A 218 11.98 36.98 9.98
CA VAL A 218 11.85 36.23 8.73
C VAL A 218 12.42 37.04 7.58
N THR A 219 13.18 36.37 6.72
CA THR A 219 13.65 36.90 5.44
C THR A 219 13.42 35.86 4.35
N THR A 220 12.81 36.26 3.23
CA THR A 220 12.59 35.35 2.08
C THR A 220 13.81 35.27 1.17
N MET A 221 14.87 36.02 1.50
CA MET A 221 16.14 36.05 0.78
C MET A 221 17.07 34.92 1.25
N GLY A 222 18.12 34.65 0.46
CA GLY A 222 19.13 33.64 0.77
C GLY A 222 19.12 32.42 -0.16
N HIS A 223 18.48 32.51 -1.33
CA HIS A 223 18.42 31.43 -2.31
C HIS A 223 19.79 31.09 -2.87
N THR A 224 20.58 32.12 -3.21
CA THR A 224 21.83 31.94 -3.95
C THR A 224 23.03 31.69 -3.02
N PRO A 225 23.97 30.79 -3.37
CA PRO A 225 25.20 30.59 -2.59
C PRO A 225 25.99 31.89 -2.38
N ALA A 226 26.03 32.76 -3.41
CA ALA A 226 26.74 34.04 -3.37
C ALA A 226 26.18 35.04 -2.33
N SER A 227 24.93 34.86 -1.88
CA SER A 227 24.36 35.68 -0.79
C SER A 227 25.18 35.56 0.48
N TYR A 228 25.74 34.38 0.75
CA TYR A 228 26.50 34.10 1.97
C TYR A 228 27.96 34.57 1.92
N ASP A 229 28.39 35.17 0.80
CA ASP A 229 29.63 35.94 0.68
C ASP A 229 29.40 37.47 0.81
N GLU A 230 28.13 37.93 0.80
CA GLU A 230 27.77 39.34 0.82
C GLU A 230 27.78 39.90 2.26
N PRO A 231 28.67 40.85 2.60
CA PRO A 231 28.78 41.36 3.98
C PRO A 231 27.49 41.96 4.53
N ASP A 232 26.75 42.68 3.69
CA ASP A 232 25.50 43.33 4.09
C ASP A 232 24.38 42.32 4.36
N PHE A 233 24.34 41.20 3.62
CA PHE A 233 23.38 40.11 3.86
C PHE A 233 23.74 39.31 5.12
N LEU A 234 25.02 38.99 5.34
CA LEU A 234 25.47 38.34 6.57
C LEU A 234 25.17 39.22 7.80
N GLN A 235 25.39 40.53 7.71
CA GLN A 235 25.06 41.46 8.78
C GLN A 235 23.54 41.61 8.99
N HIS A 236 22.73 41.46 7.93
CA HIS A 236 21.27 41.38 8.02
C HIS A 236 20.81 40.14 8.78
N LEU A 237 21.34 38.96 8.44
CA LEU A 237 21.06 37.71 9.15
C LEU A 237 21.50 37.78 10.63
N LEU A 238 22.69 38.31 10.90
CA LEU A 238 23.17 38.50 12.26
C LEU A 238 22.24 39.41 13.09
N GLY A 239 21.81 40.52 12.51
CA GLY A 239 20.87 41.43 13.19
C GLY A 239 19.50 40.79 13.43
N GLY A 240 19.04 39.92 12.52
CA GLY A 240 17.84 39.11 12.71
C GLY A 240 17.96 38.07 13.83
N ILE A 241 19.09 37.34 13.88
CA ILE A 241 19.41 36.40 14.96
C ILE A 241 19.50 37.13 16.31
N GLN A 242 20.16 38.29 16.35
CA GLN A 242 20.26 39.11 17.55
C GLN A 242 18.89 39.63 18.01
N TYR A 243 18.01 40.01 17.08
CA TYR A 243 16.63 40.36 17.40
C TYR A 243 15.88 39.18 18.01
N ALA A 244 15.94 38.00 17.39
CA ALA A 244 15.26 36.80 17.90
C ALA A 244 15.73 36.45 19.33
N ILE A 245 17.05 36.47 19.57
CA ILE A 245 17.65 36.25 20.90
C ILE A 245 17.24 37.35 21.90
N GLY A 246 17.21 38.60 21.46
CA GLY A 246 17.09 39.83 22.27
C GLY A 246 17.99 39.83 23.50
N ASP A 247 17.42 40.02 24.70
CA ASP A 247 18.21 40.13 25.94
C ASP A 247 18.79 38.80 26.45
N ASN A 248 18.60 37.69 25.72
CA ASN A 248 19.05 36.35 26.09
C ASN A 248 18.63 35.93 27.51
N GLN A 249 17.36 36.22 27.85
CA GLN A 249 16.79 35.81 29.13
C GLN A 249 16.63 34.28 29.18
N PRO A 250 16.78 33.64 30.36
CA PRO A 250 16.46 32.23 30.51
C PRO A 250 15.00 31.95 30.13
N LEU A 251 14.78 30.87 29.36
CA LEU A 251 13.46 30.45 28.95
C LEU A 251 12.58 30.12 30.16
N ASN A 252 11.41 30.73 30.25
CA ASN A 252 10.50 30.59 31.38
C ASN A 252 9.31 29.70 31.05
N TYR A 253 9.33 28.47 31.57
CA TYR A 253 8.26 27.50 31.41
C TYR A 253 7.24 27.50 32.57
N ASP A 254 7.45 28.31 33.62
CA ASP A 254 6.71 28.19 34.89
C ASP A 254 5.20 28.48 34.76
N ASN A 255 4.80 29.26 33.76
CA ASN A 255 3.40 29.63 33.51
C ASN A 255 2.84 29.06 32.20
N ILE A 256 3.61 28.18 31.53
CA ILE A 256 3.15 27.45 30.35
C ILE A 256 2.60 26.14 30.90
N PRO A 257 1.26 25.91 30.89
CA PRO A 257 0.68 24.70 31.43
C PRO A 257 1.45 23.48 30.93
N GLU A 258 1.99 22.64 31.81
CA GLU A 258 2.38 21.29 31.40
C GLU A 258 1.10 20.65 30.88
N ASP A 259 0.94 20.53 29.57
CA ASP A 259 -0.11 19.68 29.02
C ASP A 259 0.24 18.24 29.41
N LYS A 260 -0.12 17.80 30.61
CA LYS A 260 -0.10 16.39 31.00
C LYS A 260 -1.28 15.64 30.38
N ALA A 261 -1.49 15.88 29.10
CA ALA A 261 -2.20 14.98 28.22
C ALA A 261 -1.12 14.40 27.28
N PRO A 262 -0.97 13.06 27.21
CA PRO A 262 -0.47 12.48 25.97
C PRO A 262 -1.43 12.90 24.85
N GLU A 263 -1.00 12.88 23.60
CA GLU A 263 -1.77 13.21 22.38
C GLU A 263 -3.10 12.45 22.19
N THR A 264 -3.58 11.72 23.21
CA THR A 264 -4.79 10.91 23.23
C THR A 264 -6.06 11.68 22.91
N ALA A 265 -6.06 13.01 23.00
CA ALA A 265 -7.24 13.83 22.72
C ALA A 265 -7.43 14.19 21.24
N ALA A 266 -6.38 14.23 20.42
CA ALA A 266 -6.50 14.67 19.02
C ALA A 266 -6.85 13.52 18.05
N THR A 267 -6.38 12.30 18.33
CA THR A 267 -6.65 11.12 17.49
C THR A 267 -7.56 10.10 18.17
N GLY A 268 -7.77 10.21 19.48
CA GLY A 268 -8.47 9.23 20.31
C GLY A 268 -7.64 7.99 20.68
N PHE A 269 -6.40 7.84 20.16
CA PHE A 269 -5.57 6.67 20.45
C PHE A 269 -4.68 6.85 21.68
N VAL A 270 -4.57 5.82 22.52
CA VAL A 270 -3.79 5.81 23.76
C VAL A 270 -2.91 4.58 23.82
N LYS A 271 -1.59 4.78 23.96
CA LYS A 271 -0.67 3.68 24.25
C LYS A 271 -0.49 3.50 25.76
N THR A 272 -0.66 2.26 26.22
CA THR A 272 -0.24 1.80 27.54
C THR A 272 0.90 0.80 27.38
N THR A 273 2.03 1.06 28.03
CA THR A 273 3.18 0.12 28.09
C THR A 273 3.11 -0.67 29.38
N PHE A 274 3.29 -1.99 29.31
CA PHE A 274 3.10 -2.89 30.45
C PHE A 274 4.40 -3.47 30.99
N GLU A 275 5.16 -4.16 30.14
CA GLU A 275 6.41 -4.82 30.50
C GLU A 275 7.47 -4.41 29.50
N CYS A 276 8.69 -4.16 29.98
CA CYS A 276 9.83 -3.78 29.16
C CYS A 276 11.05 -4.65 29.52
N ASP A 277 12.24 -4.28 29.02
CA ASP A 277 13.46 -5.06 29.21
C ASP A 277 13.35 -6.50 28.63
N LEU A 278 12.54 -6.71 27.60
CA LEU A 278 12.35 -8.04 26.98
C LEU A 278 13.60 -8.49 26.20
N ASP A 279 13.85 -9.81 26.18
CA ASP A 279 15.03 -10.40 25.51
C ASP A 279 14.68 -10.94 24.13
N GLU A 280 14.68 -10.05 23.13
CA GLU A 280 14.41 -10.37 21.73
C GLU A 280 13.02 -11.04 21.53
N PRO A 281 11.93 -10.35 21.89
CA PRO A 281 10.58 -10.89 21.75
C PRO A 281 10.20 -11.02 20.27
N LEU A 282 9.50 -12.07 19.87
CA LEU A 282 9.22 -12.35 18.45
C LEU A 282 7.74 -12.51 18.10
N ALA A 283 6.96 -13.27 18.86
CA ALA A 283 5.55 -13.51 18.52
C ALA A 283 4.68 -13.49 19.79
N LEU A 284 3.47 -12.96 19.68
CA LEU A 284 2.46 -12.96 20.74
C LEU A 284 1.17 -13.66 20.31
N GLU A 285 0.49 -14.25 21.30
CA GLU A 285 -0.82 -14.89 21.16
C GLU A 285 -1.68 -14.55 22.38
N MET A 286 -3.00 -14.57 22.20
CA MET A 286 -3.95 -14.32 23.29
C MET A 286 -4.67 -15.60 23.69
N LEU A 287 -4.59 -15.91 24.98
CA LEU A 287 -5.33 -17.02 25.56
C LEU A 287 -6.83 -16.66 25.69
N PRO A 288 -7.74 -17.65 25.67
CA PRO A 288 -9.17 -17.40 25.81
C PRO A 288 -9.59 -16.70 27.11
N ASP A 289 -8.77 -16.78 28.16
CA ASP A 289 -8.97 -16.06 29.43
C ASP A 289 -8.65 -14.55 29.34
N GLY A 290 -8.08 -14.09 28.22
CA GLY A 290 -7.66 -12.71 27.97
C GLY A 290 -6.21 -12.40 28.37
N ASN A 291 -5.47 -13.40 28.88
CA ASN A 291 -4.04 -13.25 29.15
C ASN A 291 -3.22 -13.46 27.87
N LEU A 292 -1.99 -12.94 27.87
CA LEU A 292 -1.11 -13.02 26.70
C LEU A 292 -0.02 -14.06 26.93
N VAL A 293 0.38 -14.72 25.86
CA VAL A 293 1.61 -15.53 25.81
C VAL A 293 2.48 -14.96 24.71
N PHE A 294 3.78 -14.88 24.94
CA PHE A 294 4.73 -14.49 23.90
C PHE A 294 6.05 -15.23 24.05
N ILE A 295 6.82 -15.26 22.97
CA ILE A 295 8.11 -15.94 22.89
C ILE A 295 9.27 -14.95 22.75
N GLU A 296 10.39 -15.34 23.35
CA GLU A 296 11.70 -14.69 23.16
C GLU A 296 12.59 -15.61 22.34
N ARG A 297 13.37 -15.04 21.41
CA ARG A 297 14.16 -15.81 20.44
C ARG A 297 15.11 -16.82 21.09
N LYS A 298 15.62 -16.51 22.28
CA LYS A 298 16.52 -17.41 23.04
C LYS A 298 15.80 -18.58 23.73
N GLY A 299 14.51 -18.77 23.47
CA GLY A 299 13.74 -19.95 23.86
C GLY A 299 12.85 -19.77 25.09
N ALA A 300 12.76 -18.57 25.66
CA ALA A 300 11.85 -18.34 26.77
C ALA A 300 10.41 -18.19 26.25
N ILE A 301 9.46 -18.79 26.96
CA ILE A 301 8.03 -18.62 26.74
C ILE A 301 7.49 -17.89 27.96
N LYS A 302 6.82 -16.77 27.72
CA LYS A 302 6.32 -15.86 28.76
C LYS A 302 4.80 -15.83 28.73
N ARG A 303 4.17 -15.71 29.89
CA ARG A 303 2.75 -15.40 30.04
C ARG A 303 2.61 -14.09 30.81
N TYR A 304 1.84 -13.16 30.27
CA TYR A 304 1.48 -11.92 30.92
C TYR A 304 0.04 -12.00 31.43
N ASP A 305 -0.13 -11.90 32.75
CA ASP A 305 -1.44 -11.78 33.37
C ASP A 305 -1.89 -10.32 33.29
N VAL A 306 -2.90 -10.06 32.47
CA VAL A 306 -3.38 -8.70 32.19
C VAL A 306 -4.06 -8.08 33.41
N ALA A 307 -4.75 -8.88 34.22
CA ALA A 307 -5.49 -8.40 35.39
C ALA A 307 -4.56 -8.12 36.58
N ALA A 308 -3.57 -9.00 36.79
CA ALA A 308 -2.58 -8.84 37.84
C ALA A 308 -1.42 -7.91 37.44
N GLN A 309 -1.28 -7.61 36.15
CA GLN A 309 -0.14 -6.91 35.55
C GLN A 309 1.19 -7.58 35.92
N GLN A 310 1.29 -8.88 35.68
CA GLN A 310 2.49 -9.66 36.04
C GLN A 310 2.98 -10.51 34.88
N LEU A 311 4.28 -10.42 34.63
CA LEU A 311 4.98 -11.29 33.69
C LEU A 311 5.56 -12.54 34.36
N HIS A 312 5.28 -13.71 33.80
CA HIS A 312 5.81 -14.99 34.24
C HIS A 312 6.55 -15.69 33.10
N THR A 313 7.71 -16.28 33.38
CA THR A 313 8.33 -17.25 32.45
C THR A 313 7.73 -18.62 32.72
N VAL A 314 6.98 -19.15 31.75
CA VAL A 314 6.22 -20.41 31.88
C VAL A 314 6.99 -21.62 31.36
N ALA A 315 8.01 -21.40 30.53
CA ALA A 315 9.01 -22.41 30.15
C ALA A 315 10.26 -21.79 29.51
N GLN A 316 11.30 -22.60 29.43
CA GLN A 316 12.53 -22.33 28.70
C GLN A 316 12.82 -23.51 27.77
N LEU A 317 12.59 -23.34 26.47
CA LEU A 317 12.91 -24.33 25.45
C LEU A 317 14.39 -24.27 25.09
N SER A 318 15.03 -25.43 24.95
CA SER A 318 16.40 -25.51 24.46
C SER A 318 16.42 -25.34 22.94
N VAL A 319 17.07 -24.27 22.47
CA VAL A 319 17.17 -23.91 21.05
C VAL A 319 18.62 -23.64 20.66
N HIS A 320 18.93 -23.74 19.37
CA HIS A 320 20.20 -23.24 18.83
C HIS A 320 20.07 -21.75 18.51
N VAL A 321 21.00 -20.93 19.00
CA VAL A 321 20.95 -19.47 18.90
C VAL A 321 22.21 -18.97 18.20
N ILE A 322 22.07 -18.53 16.95
CA ILE A 322 23.09 -17.79 16.18
C ILE A 322 22.34 -16.88 15.20
N ASN A 323 22.80 -15.63 15.01
CA ASN A 323 22.10 -14.66 14.16
C ASN A 323 20.58 -14.64 14.44
N GLU A 324 19.74 -14.89 13.43
CA GLU A 324 18.27 -14.95 13.50
C GLU A 324 17.72 -16.29 14.07
N LEU A 325 18.53 -17.34 14.21
CA LEU A 325 18.07 -18.66 14.67
C LEU A 325 17.64 -18.66 16.15
N GLY A 326 16.69 -19.51 16.51
CA GLY A 326 16.17 -19.61 17.87
C GLY A 326 14.76 -20.18 17.92
N LEU A 327 13.95 -19.71 18.88
CA LEU A 327 12.51 -19.92 18.91
C LEU A 327 11.84 -18.82 18.07
N LEU A 328 11.25 -19.17 16.94
CA LEU A 328 10.91 -18.23 15.86
C LEU A 328 9.42 -17.86 15.81
N GLY A 329 8.55 -18.85 16.01
CA GLY A 329 7.10 -18.65 15.90
C GLY A 329 6.30 -19.51 16.86
N MET A 330 5.08 -19.06 17.10
CA MET A 330 4.13 -19.67 18.02
C MET A 330 2.72 -19.51 17.46
N ALA A 331 1.86 -20.51 17.65
CA ALA A 331 0.42 -20.38 17.43
C ALA A 331 -0.36 -21.23 18.43
N LEU A 332 -1.51 -20.72 18.89
CA LEU A 332 -2.44 -21.48 19.70
C LEU A 332 -3.37 -22.31 18.81
N ASP A 333 -3.67 -23.55 19.21
CA ASP A 333 -4.65 -24.35 18.51
C ASP A 333 -6.04 -23.70 18.59
N PRO A 334 -6.85 -23.66 17.51
CA PRO A 334 -8.21 -23.10 17.58
C PRO A 334 -9.12 -23.82 18.59
N GLN A 335 -8.80 -25.04 18.99
CA GLN A 335 -9.46 -25.83 20.03
C GLN A 335 -8.70 -25.82 21.37
N TRP A 336 -7.90 -24.77 21.63
CA TRP A 336 -7.06 -24.66 22.82
C TRP A 336 -7.84 -24.85 24.13
N GLU A 337 -9.08 -24.37 24.23
CA GLU A 337 -9.92 -24.56 25.42
C GLU A 337 -10.18 -26.04 25.73
N GLN A 338 -10.12 -26.92 24.73
CA GLN A 338 -10.35 -28.36 24.90
C GLN A 338 -9.05 -29.16 24.97
N ASN A 339 -8.06 -28.82 24.16
CA ASN A 339 -6.84 -29.62 23.99
C ASN A 339 -5.60 -29.02 24.65
N HIS A 340 -5.63 -27.72 24.98
CA HIS A 340 -4.51 -26.97 25.52
C HIS A 340 -3.24 -27.01 24.65
N TRP A 341 -3.39 -27.11 23.33
CA TRP A 341 -2.27 -27.28 22.41
C TRP A 341 -1.68 -25.96 21.94
N ILE A 342 -0.36 -25.88 21.96
CA ILE A 342 0.41 -24.77 21.41
C ILE A 342 1.47 -25.31 20.45
N TYR A 343 1.66 -24.63 19.33
CA TYR A 343 2.61 -24.97 18.30
C TYR A 343 3.80 -24.02 18.37
N LEU A 344 5.02 -24.56 18.33
CA LEU A 344 6.25 -23.79 18.33
C LEU A 344 7.10 -24.19 17.12
N TYR A 345 7.66 -23.18 16.45
CA TYR A 345 8.64 -23.35 15.39
C TYR A 345 10.00 -22.86 15.86
N TYR A 346 10.99 -23.74 15.91
CA TYR A 346 12.27 -23.46 16.55
C TYR A 346 13.45 -24.19 15.93
N THR A 347 14.65 -23.63 16.10
CA THR A 347 15.90 -24.21 15.64
C THR A 347 16.40 -25.26 16.62
N ARG A 348 16.52 -26.50 16.15
CA ARG A 348 16.89 -27.64 17.00
C ARG A 348 18.33 -27.50 17.53
N PRO A 349 18.59 -27.74 18.83
CA PRO A 349 19.95 -27.78 19.36
C PRO A 349 20.74 -29.00 18.84
N GLY A 350 22.07 -28.91 18.92
CA GLY A 350 23.00 -29.97 18.48
C GLY A 350 23.31 -29.94 16.98
N THR A 351 23.83 -31.05 16.45
CA THR A 351 24.47 -31.12 15.12
C THR A 351 23.51 -31.27 13.93
N ARG A 352 22.22 -31.51 14.16
CA ARG A 352 21.25 -31.66 13.07
C ARG A 352 20.69 -30.29 12.70
N GLU A 353 20.96 -29.86 11.48
CA GLU A 353 20.65 -28.52 10.99
C GLU A 353 19.23 -28.41 10.44
N ILE A 354 18.29 -28.25 11.37
CA ILE A 354 16.86 -28.12 11.06
C ILE A 354 16.18 -27.07 11.92
N ASN A 355 15.15 -26.45 11.36
CA ASN A 355 14.06 -25.85 12.11
C ASN A 355 12.94 -26.88 12.23
N ARG A 356 12.23 -26.87 13.36
CA ARG A 356 11.25 -27.87 13.72
C ARG A 356 9.96 -27.21 14.15
N LEU A 357 8.86 -27.68 13.57
CA LEU A 357 7.51 -27.41 14.03
C LEU A 357 7.07 -28.55 14.95
N SER A 358 6.78 -28.21 16.21
CA SER A 358 6.29 -29.15 17.22
C SER A 358 5.08 -28.60 17.94
N ARG A 359 4.24 -29.51 18.42
CA ARG A 359 3.11 -29.23 19.31
C ARG A 359 3.46 -29.62 20.74
N PHE A 360 3.01 -28.81 21.70
CA PHE A 360 3.12 -29.04 23.14
C PHE A 360 1.76 -28.84 23.82
N VAL A 361 1.64 -29.29 25.06
CA VAL A 361 0.50 -29.05 25.95
C VAL A 361 0.83 -27.90 26.92
N PHE A 362 -0.01 -26.88 26.94
CA PHE A 362 0.09 -25.68 27.78
C PHE A 362 -1.11 -25.59 28.73
N THR A 363 -0.94 -26.01 29.98
CA THR A 363 -2.04 -26.14 30.96
C THR A 363 -1.73 -25.38 32.25
N GLY A 364 -2.70 -24.63 32.75
CA GLY A 364 -2.52 -23.73 33.90
C GLY A 364 -1.48 -22.66 33.58
N ASP A 365 -0.47 -22.52 34.44
CA ASP A 365 0.62 -21.55 34.28
C ASP A 365 1.93 -22.21 33.77
N SER A 366 1.86 -23.30 33.00
CA SER A 366 3.06 -24.05 32.59
C SER A 366 2.95 -24.72 31.22
N LEU A 367 4.05 -24.67 30.46
CA LEU A 367 4.24 -25.44 29.24
C LEU A 367 4.92 -26.77 29.55
N LEU A 368 4.28 -27.89 29.22
CA LEU A 368 4.81 -29.22 29.47
C LEU A 368 5.79 -29.62 28.35
N LEU A 369 7.09 -29.33 28.50
CA LEU A 369 8.09 -29.59 27.45
C LEU A 369 8.17 -31.07 27.04
N ASP A 370 7.99 -32.00 27.98
CA ASP A 370 8.01 -33.45 27.70
C ASP A 370 6.80 -33.94 26.89
N SER A 371 5.80 -33.08 26.63
CA SER A 371 4.65 -33.39 25.78
C SER A 371 4.89 -33.17 24.28
N GLU A 372 6.14 -32.84 23.91
CA GLU A 372 6.50 -32.54 22.52
C GLU A 372 6.01 -33.62 21.54
N THR A 373 5.28 -33.16 20.52
CA THR A 373 4.91 -33.96 19.36
C THR A 373 5.45 -33.27 18.12
N ILE A 374 6.37 -33.92 17.42
CA ILE A 374 7.02 -33.37 16.23
C ILE A 374 6.08 -33.51 15.03
N LEU A 375 5.92 -32.43 14.26
CA LEU A 375 5.10 -32.43 13.04
C LEU A 375 5.99 -32.38 11.79
N LEU A 376 6.75 -31.31 11.64
CA LEU A 376 7.48 -30.97 10.42
C LEU A 376 8.90 -30.54 10.77
N GLU A 377 9.87 -30.92 9.93
CA GLU A 377 11.26 -30.48 10.01
C GLU A 377 11.67 -29.88 8.66
N VAL A 378 12.21 -28.66 8.70
CA VAL A 378 12.71 -27.93 7.53
C VAL A 378 14.22 -27.88 7.63
N GLY A 379 14.90 -28.36 6.60
CA GLY A 379 16.37 -28.31 6.49
C GLY A 379 16.86 -26.87 6.41
N LEU A 380 18.05 -26.61 6.97
CA LEU A 380 18.72 -25.31 6.87
C LEU A 380 20.24 -25.52 6.88
N GLU A 381 20.96 -24.52 6.41
CA GLU A 381 22.42 -24.38 6.49
C GLU A 381 22.71 -23.29 7.56
N ARG A 382 23.53 -23.60 8.58
CA ARG A 382 23.76 -22.75 9.77
C ARG A 382 25.02 -21.89 9.75
N ASP A 383 25.99 -22.29 8.94
CA ASP A 383 27.35 -21.74 9.00
C ASP A 383 27.43 -20.28 8.49
N GLU A 384 26.42 -19.82 7.76
CA GLU A 384 26.29 -18.47 7.21
C GLU A 384 24.91 -17.84 7.52
N CYS A 385 24.76 -16.54 7.24
CA CYS A 385 23.48 -15.81 7.32
C CYS A 385 22.54 -16.26 6.16
N CYS A 386 21.23 -16.05 6.08
CA CYS A 386 20.19 -15.30 6.82
C CYS A 386 18.80 -15.83 6.38
N HIS A 387 17.70 -15.18 6.77
CA HIS A 387 16.32 -15.37 6.27
C HIS A 387 15.70 -16.69 6.72
N TYR A 388 15.38 -16.77 8.01
CA TYR A 388 14.73 -17.98 8.55
C TYR A 388 13.21 -17.84 8.69
N ALA A 389 12.67 -16.61 8.66
CA ALA A 389 11.27 -16.29 8.90
C ALA A 389 10.72 -17.02 10.14
N GLY A 390 9.66 -17.82 9.99
CA GLY A 390 9.23 -18.78 11.00
C GLY A 390 7.95 -18.42 11.74
N TYR A 391 7.14 -17.49 11.23
CA TYR A 391 5.87 -17.12 11.85
C TYR A 391 4.82 -18.21 11.67
N LEU A 392 3.89 -18.32 12.62
CA LEU A 392 2.82 -19.32 12.65
C LEU A 392 1.48 -18.62 12.86
N LYS A 393 0.43 -19.09 12.17
CA LYS A 393 -0.94 -18.64 12.42
C LYS A 393 -1.95 -19.66 11.94
N PHE A 394 -3.06 -19.82 12.66
CA PHE A 394 -4.21 -20.59 12.21
C PHE A 394 -5.21 -19.70 11.47
N ASP A 395 -5.86 -20.24 10.45
CA ASP A 395 -7.11 -19.68 9.91
C ASP A 395 -8.33 -20.18 10.68
N ALA A 396 -9.49 -19.58 10.44
CA ALA A 396 -10.76 -19.95 11.04
C ALA A 396 -11.24 -21.39 10.66
N GLN A 397 -10.62 -22.03 9.66
CA GLN A 397 -10.92 -23.42 9.26
C GLN A 397 -10.00 -24.46 9.94
N GLY A 398 -9.04 -23.98 10.73
CA GLY A 398 -8.08 -24.79 11.48
C GLY A 398 -6.91 -25.28 10.63
N TYR A 399 -6.58 -24.60 9.54
CA TYR A 399 -5.30 -24.79 8.86
C TYR A 399 -4.22 -23.92 9.51
N LEU A 400 -3.08 -24.54 9.82
CA LEU A 400 -1.87 -23.89 10.30
C LEU A 400 -1.03 -23.46 9.11
N TYR A 401 -0.70 -22.17 9.07
CA TYR A 401 0.25 -21.60 8.14
C TYR A 401 1.62 -21.44 8.82
N LEU A 402 2.69 -21.73 8.09
CA LEU A 402 4.08 -21.57 8.54
C LEU A 402 4.89 -20.85 7.46
N SER A 403 5.50 -19.73 7.79
CA SER A 403 6.42 -19.04 6.89
C SER A 403 7.85 -19.55 7.04
N THR A 404 8.56 -19.71 5.92
CA THR A 404 9.96 -20.15 5.89
C THR A 404 10.75 -19.25 4.94
N GLY A 405 11.87 -18.71 5.40
CA GLY A 405 12.75 -17.94 4.52
C GLY A 405 13.60 -18.83 3.64
N ASP A 406 14.24 -18.24 2.63
CA ASP A 406 14.98 -18.94 1.57
C ASP A 406 16.31 -19.56 2.05
N ASN A 407 16.81 -19.12 3.20
CA ASN A 407 18.10 -19.50 3.77
C ASN A 407 19.22 -19.38 2.71
N THR A 408 19.29 -18.21 2.09
CA THR A 408 20.26 -17.85 1.05
C THR A 408 20.95 -16.56 1.42
N ASP A 409 22.28 -16.56 1.34
CA ASP A 409 23.11 -15.38 1.53
C ASP A 409 23.14 -14.51 0.26
N TYR A 410 23.17 -13.20 0.45
CA TYR A 410 23.37 -12.25 -0.64
C TYR A 410 24.86 -11.93 -0.86
N ASP A 411 25.77 -12.35 0.02
CA ASP A 411 27.21 -12.13 -0.16
C ASP A 411 27.69 -12.71 -1.50
N GLY A 412 28.35 -11.87 -2.30
CA GLY A 412 28.75 -12.18 -3.67
C GLY A 412 27.76 -11.75 -4.77
N SER A 413 26.49 -11.48 -4.42
CA SER A 413 25.48 -10.94 -5.35
C SER A 413 25.50 -9.41 -5.48
N GLU A 414 26.34 -8.71 -4.69
CA GLU A 414 26.40 -7.24 -4.62
C GLU A 414 25.04 -6.60 -4.23
N GLY A 415 24.22 -7.35 -3.49
CA GLY A 415 22.89 -6.91 -3.03
C GLY A 415 21.75 -7.11 -4.04
N TYR A 416 22.01 -7.66 -5.22
CA TYR A 416 20.97 -8.04 -6.19
C TYR A 416 20.49 -9.48 -5.95
N SER A 417 19.77 -10.07 -6.92
CA SER A 417 19.31 -11.46 -6.83
C SER A 417 20.47 -12.47 -6.68
N PRO A 418 20.45 -13.33 -5.64
CA PRO A 418 21.43 -14.39 -5.43
C PRO A 418 21.06 -15.67 -6.21
N ILE A 419 21.61 -15.80 -7.42
CA ILE A 419 21.40 -16.94 -8.34
C ILE A 419 22.73 -17.59 -8.75
N ASP A 420 23.68 -17.71 -7.82
CA ASP A 420 25.04 -18.17 -8.11
C ASP A 420 25.15 -19.70 -8.23
N GLU A 421 25.19 -20.20 -9.46
CA GLU A 421 25.19 -21.63 -9.77
C GLU A 421 26.54 -22.34 -9.56
N ARG A 422 27.58 -21.62 -9.13
CA ARG A 422 28.90 -22.23 -8.90
C ARG A 422 28.81 -23.31 -7.81
N SER A 423 29.54 -24.41 -8.01
CA SER A 423 29.45 -25.60 -7.15
C SER A 423 29.91 -25.36 -5.70
N ASP A 424 30.75 -24.35 -5.49
CA ASP A 424 31.27 -23.91 -4.19
C ASP A 424 30.46 -22.76 -3.56
N GLN A 425 29.33 -22.37 -4.15
CA GLN A 425 28.46 -21.27 -3.71
C GLN A 425 27.02 -21.77 -3.50
N THR A 426 26.81 -22.73 -2.60
CA THR A 426 25.46 -23.25 -2.32
C THR A 426 24.55 -22.22 -1.68
N MET A 427 25.08 -21.42 -0.76
CA MET A 427 24.35 -20.37 -0.05
C MET A 427 24.04 -19.14 -0.91
N GLY A 428 24.72 -18.95 -2.05
CA GLY A 428 24.47 -17.84 -2.99
C GLY A 428 23.39 -18.10 -4.04
N ASP A 429 22.61 -19.19 -3.90
CA ASP A 429 21.64 -19.65 -4.88
C ASP A 429 20.24 -19.82 -4.26
N ALA A 430 19.40 -18.78 -4.34
CA ALA A 430 18.00 -18.82 -3.92
C ALA A 430 17.13 -19.69 -4.86
N GLN A 431 17.62 -20.05 -6.04
CA GLN A 431 16.86 -20.90 -6.96
C GLN A 431 16.71 -22.33 -6.41
N ARG A 432 17.68 -22.78 -5.60
CA ARG A 432 17.67 -24.09 -4.94
C ARG A 432 16.58 -24.24 -3.87
N SER A 433 16.10 -23.11 -3.33
CA SER A 433 15.16 -23.02 -2.22
C SER A 433 13.86 -22.32 -2.64
N ALA A 434 13.83 -20.99 -2.68
CA ALA A 434 12.63 -20.19 -2.93
C ALA A 434 11.89 -20.59 -4.21
N ALA A 435 12.62 -20.77 -5.31
CA ALA A 435 12.08 -21.19 -6.60
C ALA A 435 12.01 -22.71 -6.81
N ASN A 436 12.49 -23.51 -5.85
CA ASN A 436 12.43 -24.97 -5.93
C ASN A 436 11.16 -25.47 -5.24
N SER A 437 10.27 -26.07 -6.02
CA SER A 437 9.00 -26.61 -5.54
C SER A 437 9.15 -27.85 -4.65
N MET A 438 10.32 -28.50 -4.64
CA MET A 438 10.62 -29.65 -3.79
C MET A 438 11.31 -29.28 -2.47
N ASP A 439 11.66 -28.01 -2.28
CA ASP A 439 12.20 -27.45 -1.04
C ASP A 439 11.09 -26.76 -0.23
N LEU A 440 11.21 -26.80 1.10
CA LEU A 440 10.26 -26.16 2.02
C LEU A 440 10.71 -24.75 2.45
N ARG A 441 11.90 -24.30 2.05
CA ARG A 441 12.44 -22.96 2.29
C ARG A 441 11.97 -21.96 1.24
N GLY A 442 11.82 -20.70 1.65
CA GLY A 442 11.31 -19.61 0.81
C GLY A 442 9.84 -19.81 0.41
N LYS A 443 9.01 -20.22 1.39
CA LYS A 443 7.60 -20.61 1.21
C LYS A 443 6.70 -20.03 2.31
N ILE A 444 5.40 -20.06 2.07
CA ILE A 444 4.40 -20.17 3.15
C ILE A 444 3.70 -21.52 2.97
N LEU A 445 3.79 -22.35 3.99
CA LEU A 445 3.23 -23.70 4.04
C LEU A 445 1.83 -23.64 4.65
N ARG A 446 0.93 -24.53 4.24
CA ARG A 446 -0.42 -24.66 4.83
C ARG A 446 -0.75 -26.12 5.09
N ILE A 447 -0.96 -26.46 6.36
CA ILE A 447 -1.24 -27.84 6.81
C ILE A 447 -2.38 -27.87 7.83
N LYS A 448 -2.98 -29.04 8.07
CA LYS A 448 -3.91 -29.28 9.16
C LYS A 448 -3.31 -30.28 10.14
N PRO A 449 -2.78 -29.84 11.29
CA PRO A 449 -2.25 -30.72 12.32
C PRO A 449 -3.25 -31.79 12.78
N LEU A 450 -2.75 -33.00 13.05
CA LEU A 450 -3.51 -34.10 13.64
C LEU A 450 -2.97 -34.49 15.02
N PRO A 451 -3.78 -35.15 15.88
CA PRO A 451 -3.40 -35.45 17.26
C PRO A 451 -2.13 -36.28 17.45
N ASP A 452 -1.78 -37.13 16.49
CA ASP A 452 -0.63 -38.06 16.54
C ASP A 452 0.67 -37.46 15.95
N GLY A 453 0.65 -36.18 15.57
CA GLY A 453 1.77 -35.49 14.93
C GLY A 453 1.80 -35.63 13.40
N SER A 454 0.89 -36.40 12.81
CA SER A 454 0.63 -36.31 11.37
C SER A 454 -0.12 -35.02 11.03
N TYR A 455 -0.23 -34.71 9.74
CA TYR A 455 -0.99 -33.56 9.26
C TYR A 455 -1.57 -33.81 7.87
N LEU A 456 -2.59 -33.05 7.53
CA LEU A 456 -3.18 -33.04 6.19
C LEU A 456 -2.69 -31.82 5.41
N CYS A 457 -2.29 -32.00 4.16
CA CYS A 457 -2.11 -30.93 3.20
C CYS A 457 -3.42 -30.80 2.41
N PRO A 458 -4.16 -29.68 2.52
CA PRO A 458 -5.48 -29.54 1.92
C PRO A 458 -5.45 -29.59 0.39
N ALA A 459 -6.58 -30.01 -0.20
CA ALA A 459 -6.84 -29.78 -1.62
C ALA A 459 -6.85 -28.26 -1.88
N GLY A 460 -6.07 -27.81 -2.86
CA GLY A 460 -5.90 -26.38 -3.13
C GLY A 460 -4.65 -25.78 -2.48
N ASN A 461 -3.68 -26.57 -2.02
CA ASN A 461 -2.28 -26.13 -2.00
C ASN A 461 -1.67 -26.23 -3.40
N MET A 462 -0.58 -25.50 -3.65
CA MET A 462 0.03 -25.33 -4.99
C MET A 462 0.34 -26.67 -5.68
N PHE A 463 0.78 -27.68 -4.91
CA PHE A 463 1.11 -29.01 -5.42
C PHE A 463 0.25 -30.12 -4.80
N SER A 464 -0.94 -29.77 -4.31
CA SER A 464 -1.87 -30.71 -3.67
C SER A 464 -3.25 -30.66 -4.33
N PRO A 465 -3.45 -31.39 -5.45
CA PRO A 465 -4.73 -31.40 -6.17
C PRO A 465 -5.84 -32.15 -5.41
N ARG A 466 -5.50 -32.84 -4.32
CA ARG A 466 -6.39 -33.52 -3.40
C ARG A 466 -5.78 -33.45 -2.00
N GLU A 467 -6.57 -33.71 -0.97
CA GLU A 467 -6.03 -33.79 0.37
C GLU A 467 -5.01 -34.94 0.50
N VAL A 468 -3.86 -34.66 1.12
CA VAL A 468 -2.77 -35.62 1.34
C VAL A 468 -2.42 -35.67 2.82
N MET A 469 -2.40 -36.86 3.41
CA MET A 469 -1.93 -37.05 4.78
C MET A 469 -0.41 -37.29 4.79
N VAL A 470 0.30 -36.63 5.69
CA VAL A 470 1.75 -36.75 5.87
C VAL A 470 2.03 -37.17 7.31
N SER A 471 2.82 -38.23 7.49
CA SER A 471 3.21 -38.76 8.80
C SER A 471 4.53 -38.14 9.28
N PRO A 472 4.72 -37.88 10.58
CA PRO A 472 5.92 -37.21 11.10
C PRO A 472 7.22 -37.99 10.88
N LEU A 473 7.15 -39.32 10.73
CA LEU A 473 8.30 -40.18 10.42
C LEU A 473 8.63 -40.28 8.91
N ALA A 474 7.73 -39.82 8.03
CA ALA A 474 7.97 -39.73 6.59
C ALA A 474 9.07 -38.71 6.25
N ASN A 475 9.19 -37.65 7.06
CA ASN A 475 10.09 -36.52 6.80
C ASN A 475 11.56 -36.81 7.12
N ALA A 476 11.86 -37.87 7.87
CA ALA A 476 13.23 -38.31 8.10
C ALA A 476 13.81 -39.12 6.91
N LEU A 477 12.96 -39.65 6.01
CA LEU A 477 13.35 -40.59 4.93
C LEU A 477 12.60 -40.36 3.59
N GLY A 478 11.92 -39.23 3.41
CA GLY A 478 11.22 -38.91 2.16
C GLY A 478 10.09 -39.88 1.77
N THR A 479 9.45 -40.56 2.73
CA THR A 479 8.48 -41.64 2.45
C THR A 479 7.05 -41.26 2.85
N TYR A 480 6.29 -40.67 1.91
CA TYR A 480 4.86 -40.38 2.05
C TYR A 480 4.01 -41.66 2.19
N LEU A 481 3.01 -41.66 3.08
CA LEU A 481 2.06 -42.77 3.26
C LEU A 481 0.63 -42.29 2.96
N PHE A 482 -0.02 -42.89 1.96
CA PHE A 482 -1.44 -42.64 1.65
C PHE A 482 -2.35 -43.51 2.53
N PRO A 483 -3.45 -42.99 3.09
CA PRO A 483 -4.48 -43.81 3.69
C PRO A 483 -5.33 -44.40 2.55
N ASN A 484 -5.05 -45.65 2.15
CA ASN A 484 -6.03 -46.73 1.94
C ASN A 484 -5.40 -47.94 1.21
N ASN A 485 -5.73 -49.12 1.73
CA ASN A 485 -5.34 -50.48 1.34
C ASN A 485 -3.98 -51.01 1.82
N HIS A 486 -4.09 -52.04 2.67
CA HIS A 486 -3.08 -53.01 3.02
C HIS A 486 -2.50 -53.69 1.78
N THR A 487 -1.49 -53.09 1.14
CA THR A 487 -0.34 -53.73 0.49
C THR A 487 0.44 -52.67 -0.30
N ALA A 488 1.66 -52.37 0.16
CA ALA A 488 2.72 -51.55 -0.44
C ALA A 488 2.60 -50.00 -0.28
N PRO A 489 3.63 -49.34 0.31
CA PRO A 489 3.70 -47.88 0.42
C PRO A 489 4.10 -47.26 -0.93
N CYS A 490 3.17 -46.56 -1.57
CA CYS A 490 3.50 -45.71 -2.71
C CYS A 490 4.02 -44.37 -2.18
N LEU A 491 5.30 -44.10 -2.38
CA LEU A 491 5.89 -42.76 -2.35
C LEU A 491 5.01 -41.83 -3.21
N ALA A 492 4.62 -40.67 -2.68
CA ALA A 492 4.08 -39.59 -3.48
C ALA A 492 5.22 -38.95 -4.31
N SER A 493 5.78 -39.71 -5.26
CA SER A 493 6.72 -39.25 -6.28
C SER A 493 6.00 -39.02 -7.61
N HIS A 494 4.76 -38.50 -7.56
CA HIS A 494 3.94 -38.22 -8.75
C HIS A 494 3.56 -36.73 -8.87
N GLY A 495 4.27 -35.83 -8.17
CA GLY A 495 4.04 -34.38 -8.23
C GLY A 495 5.33 -33.63 -8.55
N THR A 496 5.19 -32.47 -9.17
CA THR A 496 6.28 -31.52 -9.45
C THR A 496 6.65 -30.67 -8.24
N GLY A 497 6.13 -30.93 -7.03
CA GLY A 497 6.41 -30.16 -5.81
C GLY A 497 5.86 -30.75 -4.51
N ARG A 498 6.19 -30.11 -3.38
CA ARG A 498 5.78 -30.48 -2.01
C ARG A 498 4.31 -30.12 -1.74
N PRO A 499 3.47 -31.05 -1.23
CA PRO A 499 2.05 -30.79 -0.99
C PRO A 499 1.80 -29.75 0.11
N GLU A 500 2.77 -29.49 0.98
CA GLU A 500 2.69 -28.49 2.06
C GLU A 500 2.65 -27.05 1.53
N VAL A 501 3.16 -26.79 0.32
CA VAL A 501 3.40 -25.45 -0.23
C VAL A 501 2.10 -24.79 -0.67
N TYR A 502 1.76 -23.65 -0.04
CA TYR A 502 0.65 -22.78 -0.44
C TYR A 502 1.17 -21.58 -1.25
N VAL A 503 2.20 -20.90 -0.75
CA VAL A 503 2.92 -19.82 -1.44
C VAL A 503 4.36 -20.26 -1.70
N MET A 504 4.85 -19.96 -2.90
CA MET A 504 6.23 -20.20 -3.32
C MET A 504 6.88 -18.92 -3.83
N GLY A 505 8.23 -18.86 -3.78
CA GLY A 505 8.98 -17.73 -4.32
C GLY A 505 9.02 -16.55 -3.36
N CYS A 506 9.28 -16.84 -2.09
CA CYS A 506 9.51 -15.83 -1.06
C CYS A 506 10.99 -15.81 -0.67
N ARG A 507 11.52 -14.63 -0.35
CA ARG A 507 12.83 -14.41 0.25
C ARG A 507 12.78 -14.61 1.76
N ASN A 508 12.07 -13.73 2.46
CA ASN A 508 11.95 -13.75 3.91
C ASN A 508 10.54 -13.34 4.36
N PRO A 509 9.52 -14.19 4.22
CA PRO A 509 8.14 -13.85 4.58
C PRO A 509 7.98 -13.75 6.11
N PHE A 510 8.39 -12.62 6.70
CA PHE A 510 8.74 -12.51 8.11
C PHE A 510 7.50 -12.48 9.02
N ARG A 511 6.49 -11.67 8.69
CA ARG A 511 5.19 -11.61 9.39
C ARG A 511 4.06 -11.62 8.39
N PHE A 512 3.07 -12.46 8.66
CA PHE A 512 1.90 -12.63 7.80
C PHE A 512 0.60 -12.61 8.60
N SER A 513 -0.47 -12.34 7.88
CA SER A 513 -1.82 -12.22 8.41
C SER A 513 -2.82 -12.86 7.47
N ILE A 514 -3.89 -13.40 8.03
CA ILE A 514 -4.95 -14.09 7.30
C ILE A 514 -6.23 -13.27 7.49
N ASP A 515 -6.83 -12.86 6.38
CA ASP A 515 -8.16 -12.26 6.35
C ASP A 515 -9.20 -13.37 6.22
N ASP A 516 -9.71 -13.87 7.35
CA ASP A 516 -10.68 -14.97 7.38
C ASP A 516 -11.99 -14.64 6.64
N ARG A 517 -12.36 -13.36 6.49
CA ARG A 517 -13.60 -13.00 5.79
C ARG A 517 -13.46 -13.10 4.28
N ARG A 518 -12.30 -12.70 3.75
CA ARG A 518 -12.03 -12.70 2.30
C ARG A 518 -11.28 -13.95 1.84
N GLY A 519 -10.65 -14.67 2.75
CA GLY A 519 -9.80 -15.83 2.47
C GLY A 519 -8.44 -15.45 1.87
N TRP A 520 -7.93 -14.26 2.17
CA TRP A 520 -6.67 -13.75 1.63
C TRP A 520 -5.54 -13.83 2.66
N LEU A 521 -4.32 -14.09 2.17
CA LEU A 521 -3.11 -14.14 2.97
C LEU A 521 -2.22 -12.95 2.61
N PHE A 522 -1.84 -12.15 3.60
CA PHE A 522 -0.93 -11.02 3.45
C PHE A 522 0.39 -11.28 4.17
N TRP A 523 1.52 -10.84 3.63
CA TRP A 523 2.80 -10.90 4.35
C TRP A 523 3.71 -9.74 3.98
N GLY A 524 4.55 -9.35 4.94
CA GLY A 524 5.70 -8.49 4.68
C GLY A 524 6.93 -9.32 4.38
N GLU A 525 7.72 -8.85 3.42
CA GLU A 525 8.89 -9.55 2.91
C GLU A 525 10.08 -8.58 2.77
N PRO A 526 11.07 -8.66 3.68
CA PRO A 526 12.31 -7.92 3.53
C PRO A 526 13.09 -8.34 2.28
N GLY A 527 13.46 -7.35 1.48
CA GLY A 527 14.11 -7.52 0.18
C GLY A 527 15.64 -7.62 0.23
N PRO A 528 16.27 -7.73 -0.96
CA PRO A 528 17.71 -7.70 -1.08
C PRO A 528 18.24 -6.26 -0.93
N GLN A 529 19.57 -6.09 -0.86
CA GLN A 529 20.18 -4.85 -0.34
C GLN A 529 20.78 -3.91 -1.40
N ALA A 530 20.54 -4.15 -2.69
CA ALA A 530 21.01 -3.26 -3.75
C ALA A 530 20.37 -1.87 -3.60
N GLY A 531 21.17 -0.83 -3.35
CA GLY A 531 20.65 0.53 -3.12
C GLY A 531 20.23 1.29 -4.38
N VAL A 532 20.64 0.83 -5.57
CA VAL A 532 20.36 1.46 -6.87
C VAL A 532 20.14 0.39 -7.93
N PRO A 533 19.44 0.68 -9.04
CA PRO A 533 19.25 -0.29 -10.10
C PRO A 533 20.51 -0.37 -10.98
N ASP A 534 20.81 -1.56 -11.52
CA ASP A 534 21.89 -1.78 -12.48
C ASP A 534 21.35 -2.51 -13.72
N PRO A 535 21.44 -1.93 -14.93
CA PRO A 535 21.02 -2.57 -16.18
C PRO A 535 21.63 -3.96 -16.43
N LYS A 536 22.76 -4.31 -15.79
CA LYS A 536 23.44 -5.60 -15.93
C LYS A 536 22.98 -6.64 -14.90
N ARG A 537 22.36 -6.22 -13.80
CA ARG A 537 21.97 -7.11 -12.68
C ARG A 537 20.46 -7.13 -12.47
N GLY A 538 19.81 -5.97 -12.56
CA GLY A 538 18.37 -5.81 -12.38
C GLY A 538 18.00 -4.59 -11.52
N PRO A 539 16.76 -4.57 -10.98
CA PRO A 539 16.30 -3.49 -10.11
C PRO A 539 17.09 -3.42 -8.80
N GLN A 540 16.98 -2.28 -8.12
CA GLN A 540 17.36 -2.12 -6.71
C GLN A 540 16.51 -3.03 -5.81
N GLY A 541 16.91 -3.18 -4.54
CA GLY A 541 16.16 -3.92 -3.53
C GLY A 541 14.88 -3.22 -3.13
N PHE A 542 13.82 -4.01 -2.94
CA PHE A 542 12.53 -3.55 -2.45
C PHE A 542 12.06 -4.46 -1.33
N ASP A 543 11.52 -3.87 -0.27
CA ASP A 543 10.66 -4.59 0.65
C ASP A 543 9.24 -4.60 0.07
N GLU A 544 8.51 -5.67 0.37
CA GLU A 544 7.20 -5.91 -0.20
C GLU A 544 6.15 -6.18 0.89
N ILE A 545 4.94 -5.68 0.65
CA ILE A 545 3.72 -6.27 1.20
C ILE A 545 3.07 -7.06 0.06
N ASN A 546 2.86 -8.35 0.29
CA ASN A 546 2.33 -9.28 -0.69
C ASN A 546 0.92 -9.73 -0.31
N CYS A 547 0.14 -10.17 -1.30
CA CYS A 547 -1.22 -10.69 -1.11
C CYS A 547 -1.46 -11.94 -1.96
N ALA A 548 -1.70 -13.07 -1.32
CA ALA A 548 -2.14 -14.30 -1.95
C ALA A 548 -3.65 -14.47 -1.79
N ARG A 549 -4.38 -14.27 -2.90
CA ARG A 549 -5.81 -14.59 -3.02
C ARG A 549 -6.05 -16.07 -3.33
N ALA A 550 -5.00 -16.77 -3.76
CA ALA A 550 -4.94 -18.18 -4.11
C ALA A 550 -3.48 -18.64 -4.00
N PRO A 551 -3.20 -19.96 -3.98
CA PRO A 551 -1.84 -20.48 -4.06
C PRO A 551 -1.11 -19.98 -5.31
N GLY A 552 0.19 -19.69 -5.20
CA GLY A 552 0.93 -19.15 -6.34
C GLY A 552 2.43 -19.00 -6.12
N PHE A 553 3.09 -18.57 -7.19
CA PHE A 553 4.50 -18.19 -7.20
C PHE A 553 4.62 -16.66 -7.17
N PHE A 554 5.36 -16.11 -6.20
CA PHE A 554 5.46 -14.67 -5.93
C PHE A 554 6.83 -14.09 -6.32
N GLY A 555 7.54 -14.80 -7.19
CA GLY A 555 8.57 -14.22 -8.04
C GLY A 555 10.01 -14.39 -7.58
N TRP A 556 10.30 -14.41 -6.28
CA TRP A 556 11.69 -14.53 -5.80
C TRP A 556 12.31 -15.89 -6.21
N PRO A 557 13.56 -15.92 -6.74
CA PRO A 557 14.53 -14.81 -6.82
C PRO A 557 14.58 -14.09 -8.18
N TYR A 558 13.66 -14.37 -9.10
CA TYR A 558 13.71 -13.84 -10.46
C TYR A 558 13.10 -12.44 -10.60
N PHE A 559 12.13 -12.12 -9.74
CA PHE A 559 11.37 -10.88 -9.78
C PHE A 559 11.25 -10.25 -8.38
N ILE A 560 10.96 -8.95 -8.36
CA ILE A 560 10.71 -8.16 -7.15
C ILE A 560 9.74 -7.00 -7.45
N GLY A 561 9.05 -6.47 -6.46
CA GLY A 561 8.04 -5.42 -6.56
C GLY A 561 6.86 -5.85 -7.44
N ASP A 562 6.50 -5.01 -8.40
CA ASP A 562 5.46 -5.27 -9.40
C ASP A 562 5.92 -6.22 -10.53
N ASN A 563 6.64 -7.29 -10.18
CA ASN A 563 7.34 -8.21 -11.09
C ASN A 563 8.49 -7.58 -11.90
N LYS A 564 9.23 -6.63 -11.31
CA LYS A 564 10.48 -6.12 -11.91
C LYS A 564 11.48 -7.27 -12.03
N SER A 565 11.93 -7.51 -13.26
CA SER A 565 12.81 -8.64 -13.57
C SER A 565 14.28 -8.35 -13.26
N TYR A 566 14.92 -9.27 -12.54
CA TYR A 566 16.38 -9.38 -12.54
C TYR A 566 16.91 -9.92 -13.88
N VAL A 567 18.23 -9.90 -14.04
CA VAL A 567 18.94 -10.44 -15.19
C VAL A 567 19.54 -11.79 -14.81
N ASP A 568 19.40 -12.77 -15.70
CA ASP A 568 20.09 -14.05 -15.62
C ASP A 568 21.61 -13.81 -15.74
N TYR A 569 22.30 -13.79 -14.60
CA TYR A 569 23.70 -13.38 -14.50
C TYR A 569 24.60 -14.59 -14.23
N ASP A 570 25.50 -14.88 -15.16
CA ASP A 570 26.52 -15.92 -14.99
C ASP A 570 27.63 -15.38 -14.08
N PHE A 571 27.66 -15.85 -12.83
CA PHE A 571 28.64 -15.46 -11.82
C PHE A 571 30.07 -15.95 -12.12
N ALA A 572 30.22 -17.10 -12.78
CA ALA A 572 31.52 -17.65 -13.13
C ALA A 572 32.19 -16.84 -14.26
N GLN A 573 31.40 -16.45 -15.26
CA GLN A 573 31.85 -15.66 -16.41
C GLN A 573 31.74 -14.15 -16.18
N LYS A 574 31.03 -13.73 -15.13
CA LYS A 574 30.68 -12.34 -14.83
C LYS A 574 29.95 -11.66 -15.99
N LYS A 575 28.94 -12.36 -16.53
CA LYS A 575 28.26 -11.97 -17.77
C LYS A 575 26.75 -11.95 -17.59
N SER A 576 26.14 -10.82 -17.93
CA SER A 576 24.70 -10.65 -18.00
C SER A 576 24.10 -11.35 -19.21
N GLY A 577 23.03 -12.12 -18.96
CA GLY A 577 22.18 -12.79 -19.94
C GLY A 577 20.91 -12.01 -20.23
N ALA A 578 19.78 -12.73 -20.35
CA ALA A 578 18.47 -12.13 -20.60
C ALA A 578 17.76 -11.75 -19.28
N HIS A 579 16.77 -10.86 -19.36
CA HIS A 579 15.81 -10.70 -18.28
C HIS A 579 14.92 -11.94 -18.19
N PHE A 580 14.56 -12.32 -16.96
CA PHE A 580 13.59 -13.38 -16.71
C PHE A 580 12.18 -13.00 -17.23
N ASP A 581 11.39 -13.99 -17.63
CA ASP A 581 10.02 -13.81 -18.12
C ASP A 581 9.02 -14.13 -17.00
N ALA A 582 8.36 -13.10 -16.45
CA ALA A 582 7.38 -13.26 -15.37
C ALA A 582 6.18 -14.14 -15.74
N GLN A 583 5.86 -14.29 -17.02
CA GLN A 583 4.78 -15.16 -17.49
C GLN A 583 5.22 -16.61 -17.69
N HIS A 584 6.52 -16.85 -17.84
CA HIS A 584 7.08 -18.19 -18.03
C HIS A 584 8.40 -18.37 -17.26
N PRO A 585 8.41 -18.24 -15.92
CA PRO A 585 9.65 -18.34 -15.18
C PRO A 585 10.23 -19.77 -15.28
N PHE A 586 11.56 -19.84 -15.34
CA PHE A 586 12.28 -21.07 -15.55
C PHE A 586 13.40 -21.18 -14.51
N ASN A 587 13.43 -22.30 -13.78
CA ASN A 587 14.44 -22.60 -12.77
C ASN A 587 15.36 -23.71 -13.28
N ASP A 588 16.46 -23.30 -13.91
CA ASP A 588 17.52 -24.15 -14.44
C ASP A 588 18.70 -24.34 -13.50
N SER A 589 18.59 -23.87 -12.25
CA SER A 589 19.64 -24.10 -11.26
C SER A 589 20.04 -25.58 -11.22
N PRO A 590 21.35 -25.88 -11.20
CA PRO A 590 21.84 -27.25 -11.09
C PRO A 590 21.44 -27.92 -9.77
N ARG A 591 20.89 -27.16 -8.82
CA ARG A 591 20.41 -27.63 -7.51
C ARG A 591 18.88 -27.71 -7.42
N ASN A 592 18.16 -27.37 -8.49
CA ASN A 592 16.71 -27.57 -8.55
C ASN A 592 16.38 -29.07 -8.59
N THR A 593 15.53 -29.51 -7.67
CA THR A 593 15.04 -30.90 -7.59
C THR A 593 13.54 -31.01 -7.88
N GLY A 594 12.89 -29.88 -8.14
CA GLY A 594 11.46 -29.77 -8.41
C GLY A 594 11.12 -29.38 -9.84
N ALA A 595 10.10 -28.55 -9.99
CA ALA A 595 9.62 -28.06 -11.27
C ALA A 595 10.64 -27.12 -11.90
N THR A 596 10.92 -27.31 -13.19
CA THR A 596 11.78 -26.41 -13.96
C THR A 596 10.98 -25.25 -14.53
N TYR A 597 9.75 -25.49 -15.00
CA TYR A 597 8.82 -24.43 -15.38
C TYR A 597 7.96 -24.06 -14.18
N LEU A 598 7.98 -22.79 -13.80
CA LEU A 598 7.22 -22.28 -12.67
C LEU A 598 5.94 -21.61 -13.15
N PRO A 599 4.92 -21.49 -12.28
CA PRO A 599 3.76 -20.65 -12.57
C PRO A 599 4.16 -19.19 -12.79
N PRO A 600 3.31 -18.40 -13.47
CA PRO A 600 3.52 -16.97 -13.60
C PRO A 600 3.73 -16.29 -12.25
N ALA A 601 4.69 -15.38 -12.19
CA ALA A 601 4.97 -14.60 -10.99
C ALA A 601 3.82 -13.63 -10.69
N GLN A 602 3.38 -13.61 -9.44
CA GLN A 602 2.39 -12.66 -8.94
C GLN A 602 3.10 -11.41 -8.40
N PRO A 603 2.64 -10.20 -8.75
CA PRO A 603 3.27 -8.96 -8.29
C PRO A 603 2.95 -8.67 -6.82
N ALA A 604 3.85 -7.94 -6.16
CA ALA A 604 3.62 -7.40 -4.83
C ALA A 604 2.44 -6.40 -4.83
N LEU A 605 1.74 -6.33 -3.70
CA LEU A 605 0.63 -5.40 -3.48
C LEU A 605 1.16 -3.97 -3.25
N ILE A 606 2.20 -3.85 -2.42
CA ILE A 606 2.92 -2.61 -2.12
C ILE A 606 4.41 -2.95 -2.13
N TRP A 607 5.25 -2.07 -2.70
CA TRP A 607 6.70 -2.27 -2.72
C TRP A 607 7.43 -0.93 -2.56
N TYR A 608 8.49 -0.91 -1.76
CA TYR A 608 9.26 0.31 -1.49
C TYR A 608 10.73 0.01 -1.25
N SER A 609 11.58 0.97 -1.60
CA SER A 609 13.03 0.87 -1.47
C SER A 609 13.53 1.89 -0.46
N TYR A 610 14.85 2.06 -0.36
CA TYR A 610 15.49 2.94 0.61
C TYR A 610 15.10 4.41 0.47
N GLY A 611 14.81 4.86 -0.76
CA GLY A 611 14.31 6.18 -1.08
C GLY A 611 12.79 6.23 -1.24
N SER A 612 12.25 7.45 -1.29
CA SER A 612 10.81 7.72 -1.41
C SER A 612 10.25 7.04 -2.65
N SER A 613 9.15 6.31 -2.46
CA SER A 613 8.38 5.74 -3.56
C SER A 613 7.48 6.81 -4.16
N VAL A 614 7.38 6.84 -5.48
CA VAL A 614 6.41 7.69 -6.20
C VAL A 614 4.99 7.13 -6.01
N GLU A 615 4.88 5.80 -5.98
CA GLU A 615 3.64 5.06 -5.84
C GLU A 615 3.12 5.07 -4.39
N PHE A 616 4.04 4.99 -3.42
CA PHE A 616 3.74 4.89 -1.98
C PHE A 616 4.53 5.92 -1.17
N PRO A 617 4.29 7.23 -1.37
CA PRO A 617 5.11 8.29 -0.79
C PRO A 617 5.06 8.34 0.75
N LEU A 618 3.98 7.84 1.37
CA LEU A 618 3.81 7.81 2.83
C LEU A 618 4.79 6.86 3.54
N LEU A 619 5.45 5.94 2.83
CA LEU A 619 6.38 4.99 3.43
C LEU A 619 7.75 5.62 3.75
N ALA A 620 7.99 6.86 3.30
CA ALA A 620 9.17 7.69 3.57
C ALA A 620 10.51 7.07 3.11
N ASN A 621 11.63 7.61 3.58
CA ASN A 621 13.00 7.13 3.35
C ASN A 621 13.51 6.29 4.53
N GLY A 622 14.51 5.45 4.29
CA GLY A 622 15.24 4.75 5.36
C GLY A 622 15.57 3.32 4.99
N ALA A 623 16.18 2.57 5.90
CA ALA A 623 16.21 1.11 5.76
C ALA A 623 14.79 0.53 5.89
N ASN A 624 14.61 -0.72 5.49
CA ASN A 624 13.29 -1.31 5.29
C ASN A 624 13.22 -2.63 6.06
N CYS A 625 12.06 -2.95 6.64
CA CYS A 625 11.72 -4.28 7.12
C CYS A 625 10.20 -4.41 7.20
N ALA A 626 9.57 -4.68 6.06
CA ALA A 626 8.12 -4.77 5.89
C ALA A 626 7.50 -5.95 6.64
N MET A 627 6.36 -5.71 7.28
CA MET A 627 5.54 -6.71 7.95
C MET A 627 4.05 -6.46 7.68
N ALA A 628 3.27 -7.54 7.61
CA ALA A 628 1.81 -7.47 7.51
C ALA A 628 1.16 -7.90 8.84
N GLY A 629 0.30 -7.04 9.36
CA GLY A 629 -0.48 -7.24 10.58
C GLY A 629 -1.95 -7.62 10.30
N PRO A 630 -2.80 -7.62 11.34
CA PRO A 630 -4.20 -8.03 11.22
C PRO A 630 -4.99 -7.15 10.24
N VAL A 631 -6.01 -7.73 9.61
CA VAL A 631 -7.07 -6.95 8.94
C VAL A 631 -8.11 -6.58 9.98
N TYR A 632 -8.45 -5.29 10.07
CA TYR A 632 -9.38 -4.79 11.08
C TYR A 632 -10.82 -4.80 10.56
N TYR A 633 -11.75 -5.39 11.31
CA TYR A 633 -13.18 -5.34 11.01
C TYR A 633 -13.96 -4.84 12.22
N SER A 634 -14.58 -3.66 12.10
CA SER A 634 -15.13 -2.95 13.26
C SER A 634 -16.36 -3.63 13.88
N ASP A 635 -17.05 -4.47 13.13
CA ASP A 635 -18.18 -5.28 13.58
C ASP A 635 -17.77 -6.51 14.42
N GLN A 636 -16.47 -6.81 14.52
CA GLN A 636 -15.95 -7.83 15.44
C GLN A 636 -15.81 -7.33 16.88
N TYR A 637 -15.92 -6.02 17.10
CA TYR A 637 -15.57 -5.37 18.37
C TYR A 637 -16.71 -4.48 18.91
N PRO A 638 -16.79 -4.27 20.23
CA PRO A 638 -17.80 -3.40 20.85
C PRO A 638 -17.67 -1.94 20.41
N ALA A 639 -18.78 -1.26 20.17
CA ALA A 639 -18.79 0.13 19.67
C ALA A 639 -18.09 1.12 20.61
N GLU A 640 -18.10 0.84 21.91
CA GLU A 640 -17.52 1.67 22.98
C GLU A 640 -15.98 1.67 23.02
N SER A 641 -15.32 0.69 22.41
CA SER A 641 -13.85 0.51 22.52
C SER A 641 -13.17 0.19 21.19
N ARG A 642 -13.94 -0.09 20.14
CA ARG A 642 -13.40 -0.38 18.81
C ARG A 642 -12.75 0.85 18.18
N PHE A 643 -11.74 0.62 17.35
CA PHE A 643 -11.17 1.67 16.50
C PHE A 643 -12.24 2.22 15.53
N PRO A 644 -12.08 3.46 15.04
CA PRO A 644 -13.03 4.10 14.13
C PRO A 644 -13.45 3.22 12.94
N ASP A 645 -14.73 3.32 12.56
CA ASP A 645 -15.30 2.53 11.46
C ASP A 645 -14.63 2.79 10.10
N LYS A 646 -13.92 3.92 9.92
CA LYS A 646 -13.11 4.18 8.72
C LYS A 646 -12.01 3.16 8.45
N TYR A 647 -11.57 2.43 9.49
CA TYR A 647 -10.57 1.37 9.36
C TYR A 647 -11.19 0.01 8.99
N ASN A 648 -12.52 -0.10 8.91
CA ASN A 648 -13.19 -1.35 8.66
C ASN A 648 -12.81 -1.95 7.30
N GLY A 649 -12.27 -3.16 7.31
CA GLY A 649 -11.77 -3.89 6.16
C GLY A 649 -10.33 -3.56 5.78
N ASN A 650 -9.64 -2.66 6.50
CA ASN A 650 -8.27 -2.25 6.19
C ASN A 650 -7.25 -3.28 6.69
N LEU A 651 -6.22 -3.50 5.87
CA LEU A 651 -5.03 -4.24 6.27
C LEU A 651 -4.11 -3.33 7.08
N ILE A 652 -3.72 -3.75 8.28
CA ILE A 652 -2.68 -3.04 9.04
C ILE A 652 -1.31 -3.55 8.59
N ILE A 653 -0.44 -2.65 8.16
CA ILE A 653 0.96 -2.95 7.82
C ILE A 653 1.89 -2.15 8.73
N TYR A 654 3.11 -2.64 8.94
CA TYR A 654 4.07 -1.98 9.80
C TYR A 654 5.50 -2.29 9.36
N ASP A 655 6.45 -1.43 9.74
CA ASP A 655 7.86 -1.59 9.41
C ASP A 655 8.74 -1.45 10.64
N TRP A 656 9.65 -2.41 10.82
CA TRP A 656 10.57 -2.40 11.95
C TRP A 656 11.60 -1.27 11.83
N MET A 657 12.26 -1.13 10.68
CA MET A 657 13.33 -0.14 10.49
C MET A 657 12.82 1.30 10.58
N ARG A 658 11.65 1.57 10.00
CA ARG A 658 11.04 2.91 9.90
C ARG A 658 10.01 3.20 10.98
N ASN A 659 9.59 2.18 11.73
CA ASN A 659 8.82 2.32 12.96
C ASN A 659 7.43 2.95 12.76
N TRP A 660 6.86 2.82 11.56
CA TRP A 660 5.50 3.25 11.25
C TRP A 660 4.51 2.08 11.32
N VAL A 661 3.24 2.44 11.48
CA VAL A 661 2.08 1.55 11.31
C VAL A 661 1.10 2.26 10.39
N MET A 662 0.61 1.58 9.35
CA MET A 662 -0.31 2.14 8.36
C MET A 662 -1.55 1.27 8.26
N ALA A 663 -2.70 1.91 8.04
CA ALA A 663 -3.92 1.26 7.62
C ALA A 663 -4.05 1.37 6.10
N VAL A 664 -4.14 0.22 5.42
CA VAL A 664 -4.26 0.13 3.95
C VAL A 664 -5.69 -0.21 3.58
N THR A 665 -6.31 0.67 2.81
CA THR A 665 -7.62 0.42 2.20
C THR A 665 -7.43 -0.39 0.93
N LEU A 666 -8.24 -1.45 0.81
CA LEU A 666 -8.25 -2.34 -0.34
C LEU A 666 -9.61 -2.29 -1.02
N ASP A 667 -9.61 -2.29 -2.35
CA ASP A 667 -10.86 -2.43 -3.10
C ASP A 667 -11.45 -3.85 -2.96
N SER A 668 -12.64 -4.06 -3.53
CA SER A 668 -13.33 -5.36 -3.49
C SER A 668 -12.56 -6.51 -4.18
N LEU A 669 -11.57 -6.19 -5.01
CA LEU A 669 -10.66 -7.15 -5.65
C LEU A 669 -9.36 -7.33 -4.86
N GLY A 670 -9.20 -6.67 -3.71
CA GLY A 670 -8.01 -6.75 -2.87
C GLY A 670 -6.81 -6.04 -3.46
N ARG A 671 -7.04 -5.01 -4.27
CA ARG A 671 -5.98 -4.16 -4.82
C ARG A 671 -5.81 -2.95 -3.91
N PHE A 672 -4.58 -2.44 -3.87
CA PHE A 672 -4.26 -1.21 -3.16
C PHE A 672 -5.11 -0.05 -3.69
N GLU A 673 -5.77 0.67 -2.79
CA GLU A 673 -6.50 1.89 -3.12
C GLU A 673 -5.80 3.11 -2.50
N TYR A 674 -5.61 3.10 -1.19
CA TYR A 674 -4.88 4.14 -0.46
C TYR A 674 -4.38 3.60 0.89
N MET A 675 -3.48 4.33 1.57
CA MET A 675 -3.07 4.07 2.95
C MET A 675 -2.99 5.36 3.77
N GLU A 676 -3.13 5.25 5.08
CA GLU A 676 -2.89 6.33 6.04
C GLU A 676 -2.12 5.82 7.27
N PRO A 677 -1.38 6.69 7.99
CA PRO A 677 -0.84 6.36 9.30
C PRO A 677 -1.95 5.91 10.26
N LEU A 678 -1.72 4.80 10.95
CA LEU A 678 -2.58 4.35 12.04
C LEU A 678 -2.02 4.85 13.37
N ALA A 679 -2.85 5.54 14.15
CA ALA A 679 -2.49 6.05 15.47
C ALA A 679 -1.16 6.85 15.43
N GLU A 680 -1.06 7.82 14.52
CA GLU A 680 0.17 8.56 14.20
C GLU A 680 0.86 9.19 15.42
N SER A 681 0.08 9.57 16.43
CA SER A 681 0.56 10.11 17.72
C SER A 681 1.15 9.04 18.67
N ILE A 682 1.16 7.77 18.28
CA ILE A 682 1.66 6.69 19.12
C ILE A 682 3.07 6.31 18.68
N GLU A 683 4.03 6.60 19.56
CA GLU A 683 5.39 6.13 19.38
C GLU A 683 5.52 4.65 19.77
N LEU A 684 6.12 3.88 18.87
CA LEU A 684 6.51 2.49 19.09
C LEU A 684 8.04 2.37 19.08
N SER A 685 8.58 1.23 19.51
CA SER A 685 9.99 0.90 19.48
C SER A 685 10.17 -0.41 18.74
N LYS A 686 10.17 -0.29 17.41
CA LYS A 686 10.42 -1.41 16.49
C LYS A 686 9.37 -2.51 16.64
N PRO A 687 8.10 -2.23 16.27
CA PRO A 687 7.03 -3.23 16.36
C PRO A 687 7.39 -4.46 15.56
N VAL A 688 7.20 -5.65 16.14
CA VAL A 688 7.57 -6.93 15.51
C VAL A 688 6.38 -7.87 15.35
N ASP A 689 5.35 -7.71 16.18
CA ASP A 689 4.10 -8.48 16.09
C ASP A 689 2.95 -7.71 16.74
N MET A 690 1.73 -7.95 16.27
CA MET A 690 0.54 -7.26 16.76
C MET A 690 -0.75 -8.06 16.55
N LEU A 691 -1.72 -7.88 17.44
CA LEU A 691 -3.05 -8.48 17.33
C LEU A 691 -4.12 -7.64 18.04
N PHE A 692 -5.37 -7.77 17.62
CA PHE A 692 -6.50 -7.14 18.30
C PHE A 692 -7.06 -8.05 19.39
N ASP A 693 -7.43 -7.48 20.53
CA ASP A 693 -8.20 -8.18 21.55
C ASP A 693 -9.71 -8.14 21.29
N LYS A 694 -10.47 -8.91 22.07
CA LYS A 694 -11.94 -8.98 21.96
C LYS A 694 -12.67 -7.65 22.18
N ASN A 695 -11.99 -6.64 22.75
CA ASN A 695 -12.54 -5.31 22.95
C ASN A 695 -12.14 -4.36 21.81
N GLY A 696 -11.31 -4.79 20.86
CA GLY A 696 -10.84 -3.96 19.75
C GLY A 696 -9.61 -3.13 20.08
N ALA A 697 -8.90 -3.40 21.18
CA ALA A 697 -7.61 -2.79 21.46
C ALA A 697 -6.48 -3.54 20.74
N LEU A 698 -5.51 -2.81 20.19
CA LEU A 698 -4.38 -3.36 19.45
C LEU A 698 -3.20 -3.60 20.39
N TRP A 699 -2.87 -4.86 20.65
CA TRP A 699 -1.65 -5.25 21.36
C TRP A 699 -0.47 -5.28 20.40
N VAL A 700 0.67 -4.75 20.85
CA VAL A 700 1.90 -4.62 20.07
C VAL A 700 3.08 -5.15 20.87
N LEU A 701 3.86 -6.02 20.25
CA LEU A 701 5.15 -6.46 20.75
C LEU A 701 6.26 -5.65 20.08
N GLU A 702 7.10 -5.03 20.89
CA GLU A 702 8.17 -4.12 20.47
C GLU A 702 9.53 -4.82 20.69
N TYR A 703 10.35 -4.94 19.66
CA TYR A 703 11.64 -5.64 19.71
C TYR A 703 12.77 -4.77 20.28
N GLY A 704 12.63 -3.45 20.24
CA GLY A 704 13.65 -2.49 20.66
C GLY A 704 14.76 -2.26 19.63
N ASN A 705 15.62 -1.28 19.89
CA ASN A 705 16.52 -0.71 18.87
C ASN A 705 17.80 -1.51 18.57
N LYS A 706 18.23 -2.45 19.45
CA LYS A 706 19.47 -3.20 19.23
C LYS A 706 19.18 -4.63 18.79
N TRP A 707 19.96 -5.09 17.82
CA TRP A 707 19.84 -6.43 17.27
C TRP A 707 20.53 -7.45 18.18
N PHE A 708 19.94 -8.64 18.28
CA PHE A 708 20.55 -9.82 18.91
C PHE A 708 20.97 -9.64 20.38
N THR A 709 20.23 -8.79 21.11
CA THR A 709 20.46 -8.51 22.52
C THR A 709 19.15 -8.17 23.22
N GLN A 710 19.14 -8.33 24.55
CA GLN A 710 18.10 -7.77 25.40
C GLN A 710 18.10 -6.23 25.26
N ASN A 711 16.90 -5.67 25.17
CA ASN A 711 16.65 -4.24 24.93
C ASN A 711 15.79 -3.67 26.05
N ALA A 712 16.20 -2.54 26.63
CA ALA A 712 15.40 -1.86 27.66
C ALA A 712 14.09 -1.29 27.10
N ASP A 713 14.08 -1.01 25.80
CA ASP A 713 12.97 -0.50 25.01
C ASP A 713 12.23 -1.60 24.25
N ALA A 714 12.55 -2.88 24.46
CA ALA A 714 11.70 -3.97 24.01
C ALA A 714 10.57 -4.16 25.02
N CYS A 715 9.33 -3.92 24.59
CA CYS A 715 8.19 -3.85 25.47
C CYS A 715 6.95 -4.56 24.93
N LEU A 716 6.04 -4.91 25.83
CA LEU A 716 4.66 -5.25 25.54
C LEU A 716 3.80 -4.00 25.76
N SER A 717 3.07 -3.60 24.72
CA SER A 717 2.22 -2.41 24.73
C SER A 717 0.82 -2.71 24.20
N ARG A 718 -0.13 -1.86 24.54
CA ARG A 718 -1.49 -1.86 24.01
C ARG A 718 -1.88 -0.47 23.55
N ILE A 719 -2.54 -0.38 22.41
CA ILE A 719 -3.12 0.83 21.86
C ILE A 719 -4.64 0.71 21.97
N ASP A 720 -5.22 1.56 22.80
CA ASP A 720 -6.66 1.70 23.00
C ASP A 720 -7.19 2.87 22.14
N TYR A 721 -8.45 2.81 21.71
CA TYR A 721 -9.17 3.96 21.19
C TYR A 721 -10.20 4.43 22.22
N ILE A 722 -10.13 5.69 22.61
CA ILE A 722 -11.09 6.36 23.48
C ILE A 722 -11.92 7.30 22.59
N PRO A 723 -13.19 6.95 22.29
CA PRO A 723 -14.09 7.86 21.60
C PRO A 723 -14.20 9.16 22.41
N GLY A 724 -13.90 10.31 21.79
CA GLY A 724 -14.03 11.61 22.44
C GLY A 724 -15.45 11.85 22.98
N ASP A 725 -15.59 12.73 23.97
CA ASP A 725 -16.85 13.12 24.62
C ASP A 725 -17.76 13.96 23.71
N GLY A 726 -17.97 13.53 22.46
CA GLY A 726 -19.06 13.99 21.61
C GLY A 726 -19.11 15.49 21.28
N THR A 727 -18.08 16.29 21.57
CA THR A 727 -18.05 17.72 21.20
C THR A 727 -17.27 18.02 19.93
N GLU A 728 -16.64 17.04 19.30
CA GLU A 728 -16.20 17.17 17.91
C GLU A 728 -17.20 16.43 17.02
N GLU A 729 -17.95 17.22 16.25
CA GLU A 729 -18.63 16.73 15.05
C GLU A 729 -17.55 16.03 14.23
N GLN A 730 -17.61 14.69 14.15
CA GLN A 730 -16.70 13.87 13.36
C GLN A 730 -16.57 14.46 11.97
N VAL A 731 -15.42 15.08 11.70
CA VAL A 731 -15.08 15.50 10.35
C VAL A 731 -14.62 14.24 9.62
N ALA A 732 -15.59 13.49 9.08
CA ALA A 732 -15.30 12.42 8.15
C ALA A 732 -14.64 13.02 6.89
N GLU A 733 -13.41 12.61 6.63
CA GLU A 733 -12.86 12.69 5.27
C GLU A 733 -13.74 11.85 4.34
N ASN A 734 -14.05 12.41 3.17
CA ASN A 734 -15.00 11.85 2.20
C ASN A 734 -14.62 10.44 1.74
N SER A 735 -15.53 9.47 1.90
CA SER A 735 -15.40 8.08 1.45
C SER A 735 -15.56 7.95 -0.07
N ALA A 736 -15.11 6.85 -0.68
CA ALA A 736 -15.38 6.58 -2.09
C ALA A 736 -16.71 5.78 -2.22
N PRO A 737 -17.55 6.09 -3.23
CA PRO A 737 -18.80 5.37 -3.42
C PRO A 737 -18.63 3.90 -3.84
N ASP A 738 -19.46 3.01 -3.31
CA ASP A 738 -19.62 1.63 -3.79
C ASP A 738 -20.64 1.58 -4.93
N VAL A 739 -20.20 1.26 -6.15
CA VAL A 739 -21.03 1.22 -7.36
C VAL A 739 -20.95 -0.15 -8.01
N TYR A 740 -22.09 -0.82 -8.23
CA TYR A 740 -22.14 -2.09 -8.96
C TYR A 740 -23.51 -2.41 -9.59
N TRP A 741 -23.50 -3.33 -10.55
CA TRP A 741 -24.62 -3.85 -11.32
C TRP A 741 -25.14 -5.16 -10.72
N ASN A 742 -26.35 -5.12 -10.20
CA ASN A 742 -27.07 -6.28 -9.70
C ASN A 742 -28.00 -6.87 -10.77
N PHE A 743 -27.73 -8.11 -11.18
CA PHE A 743 -28.56 -8.88 -12.12
C PHE A 743 -29.47 -9.92 -11.43
N GLY A 744 -29.73 -9.78 -10.13
CA GLY A 744 -30.65 -10.64 -9.38
C GLY A 744 -30.15 -12.08 -9.22
N GLY A 745 -28.84 -12.28 -9.15
CA GLY A 745 -28.21 -13.61 -9.01
C GLY A 745 -28.04 -14.39 -10.32
N LYS A 746 -28.39 -13.79 -11.47
CA LYS A 746 -28.12 -14.35 -12.80
C LYS A 746 -26.64 -14.35 -13.17
N ASN A 747 -26.30 -15.15 -14.17
CA ASN A 747 -24.97 -15.17 -14.79
C ASN A 747 -24.55 -13.76 -15.30
N ARG A 748 -23.33 -13.35 -14.96
CA ARG A 748 -22.76 -12.04 -15.30
C ARG A 748 -21.70 -12.09 -16.41
N SER A 749 -21.48 -13.25 -17.05
CA SER A 749 -20.46 -13.40 -18.10
C SER A 749 -21.02 -13.55 -19.50
N PHE A 750 -22.26 -14.06 -19.64
CA PHE A 750 -22.86 -14.31 -20.94
C PHE A 750 -24.25 -13.69 -21.15
N TYR A 751 -24.59 -13.45 -22.42
CA TYR A 751 -25.93 -13.10 -22.88
C TYR A 751 -26.37 -14.00 -24.04
N GLN A 752 -27.68 -14.21 -24.19
CA GLN A 752 -28.26 -14.78 -25.41
C GLN A 752 -28.94 -13.69 -26.26
N PRO A 753 -28.77 -13.68 -27.59
CA PRO A 753 -29.51 -12.76 -28.46
C PRO A 753 -31.03 -12.86 -28.26
N GLY A 754 -31.68 -11.72 -28.05
CA GLY A 754 -33.10 -11.62 -27.77
C GLY A 754 -33.49 -11.87 -26.31
N GLU A 755 -32.56 -12.34 -25.46
CA GLU A 755 -32.79 -12.51 -24.03
C GLU A 755 -33.03 -11.17 -23.35
N VAL A 756 -33.82 -11.23 -22.28
CA VAL A 756 -34.18 -10.10 -21.45
C VAL A 756 -33.55 -10.28 -20.08
N ALA A 757 -32.68 -9.34 -19.69
CA ALA A 757 -32.12 -9.25 -18.34
C ALA A 757 -32.77 -8.12 -17.57
N GLN A 758 -33.13 -8.41 -16.31
CA GLN A 758 -33.43 -7.38 -15.33
C GLN A 758 -32.13 -6.97 -14.67
N TYR A 759 -31.90 -5.66 -14.58
CA TYR A 759 -30.76 -5.11 -13.87
C TYR A 759 -31.22 -4.04 -12.87
N GLN A 760 -30.48 -3.92 -11.78
CA GLN A 760 -30.56 -2.84 -10.83
C GLN A 760 -29.14 -2.30 -10.61
N LEU A 761 -28.97 -1.00 -10.79
CA LEU A 761 -27.74 -0.30 -10.45
C LEU A 761 -27.78 0.03 -8.95
N VAL A 762 -26.70 -0.28 -8.26
CA VAL A 762 -26.50 0.06 -6.86
C VAL A 762 -25.38 1.09 -6.79
N ALA A 763 -25.63 2.15 -6.02
CA ALA A 763 -24.66 3.15 -5.64
C ALA A 763 -24.93 3.49 -4.19
N ASN A 764 -23.93 3.28 -3.34
CA ASN A 764 -23.99 3.57 -1.91
C ASN A 764 -22.79 4.43 -1.54
N ASP A 765 -23.05 5.50 -0.82
CA ASP A 765 -22.04 6.43 -0.33
C ASP A 765 -22.42 6.83 1.11
N PRO A 766 -21.52 6.71 2.10
CA PRO A 766 -21.82 7.07 3.48
C PRO A 766 -22.29 8.53 3.65
N GLU A 767 -21.76 9.44 2.84
CA GLU A 767 -21.99 10.87 2.90
C GLU A 767 -23.23 11.29 2.08
N ASP A 768 -23.37 10.78 0.86
CA ASP A 768 -24.44 11.12 -0.08
C ASP A 768 -25.67 10.21 0.00
N GLY A 769 -25.60 9.11 0.75
CA GLY A 769 -26.65 8.10 0.85
C GLY A 769 -26.63 7.10 -0.31
N SER A 770 -27.79 6.64 -0.76
CA SER A 770 -27.85 5.58 -1.78
C SER A 770 -28.90 5.84 -2.86
N LEU A 771 -28.79 5.09 -3.95
CA LEU A 771 -29.90 5.01 -4.93
C LEU A 771 -31.17 4.39 -4.31
N ALA A 772 -31.02 3.54 -3.29
CA ALA A 772 -32.13 2.85 -2.64
C ALA A 772 -32.92 3.74 -1.68
N ASP A 773 -32.24 4.63 -0.95
CA ASP A 773 -32.88 5.63 -0.09
C ASP A 773 -33.26 6.93 -0.83
N GLY A 774 -32.81 7.06 -2.08
CA GLY A 774 -33.13 8.18 -2.97
C GLY A 774 -32.36 9.46 -2.68
N ARG A 775 -31.25 9.42 -1.92
CA ARG A 775 -30.38 10.59 -1.73
C ARG A 775 -29.36 10.76 -2.86
N ILE A 776 -28.93 9.65 -3.47
CA ILE A 776 -28.32 9.62 -4.80
C ILE A 776 -29.44 9.49 -5.82
N GLN A 777 -29.51 10.41 -6.80
CA GLN A 777 -30.53 10.33 -7.84
C GLN A 777 -30.01 9.53 -9.05
N PRO A 778 -30.87 8.81 -9.79
CA PRO A 778 -30.48 8.17 -11.05
C PRO A 778 -29.81 9.12 -12.05
N ALA A 779 -30.12 10.41 -11.99
CA ALA A 779 -29.51 11.45 -12.83
C ALA A 779 -28.07 11.82 -12.41
N ASP A 780 -27.65 11.44 -11.21
CA ASP A 780 -26.29 11.67 -10.70
C ASP A 780 -25.32 10.55 -11.14
N MET A 781 -25.85 9.45 -11.68
CA MET A 781 -25.08 8.32 -12.18
C MET A 781 -24.64 8.54 -13.63
N PHE A 782 -23.38 8.25 -13.93
CA PHE A 782 -22.96 7.97 -15.30
C PHE A 782 -23.28 6.52 -15.63
N VAL A 783 -24.06 6.29 -16.69
CA VAL A 783 -24.45 4.93 -17.11
C VAL A 783 -24.28 4.79 -18.61
N HIS A 784 -23.58 3.74 -19.02
CA HIS A 784 -23.45 3.33 -20.41
C HIS A 784 -23.81 1.85 -20.54
N ILE A 785 -24.79 1.55 -21.39
CA ILE A 785 -25.11 0.18 -21.80
C ILE A 785 -25.05 0.13 -23.32
N GLY A 786 -24.10 -0.60 -23.88
CA GLY A 786 -23.84 -0.58 -25.31
C GLY A 786 -23.37 -1.92 -25.87
N TYR A 787 -23.71 -2.18 -27.13
CA TYR A 787 -23.13 -3.27 -27.90
C TYR A 787 -21.83 -2.82 -28.56
N MET A 788 -20.77 -3.61 -28.43
CA MET A 788 -19.51 -3.41 -29.12
C MET A 788 -19.25 -4.55 -30.09
N ALA A 789 -18.85 -4.21 -31.31
CA ALA A 789 -18.56 -5.19 -32.35
C ALA A 789 -17.35 -6.07 -31.97
N PRO A 790 -17.29 -7.32 -32.46
CA PRO A 790 -16.15 -8.20 -32.22
C PRO A 790 -14.80 -7.53 -32.57
N GLY A 791 -13.77 -7.76 -31.76
CA GLY A 791 -12.42 -7.20 -31.97
C GLY A 791 -12.25 -5.72 -31.62
N THR A 792 -13.29 -5.08 -31.08
CA THR A 792 -13.19 -3.73 -30.51
C THR A 792 -12.41 -3.77 -29.20
N ASP A 793 -11.42 -2.89 -29.06
CA ASP A 793 -10.72 -2.64 -27.78
C ASP A 793 -11.66 -1.90 -26.83
N TRP A 794 -12.50 -2.69 -26.16
CA TRP A 794 -13.53 -2.18 -25.26
C TRP A 794 -12.92 -1.53 -24.02
N GLN A 795 -11.76 -2.00 -23.55
CA GLN A 795 -11.07 -1.41 -22.40
C GLN A 795 -10.68 0.03 -22.71
N LYS A 796 -10.13 0.29 -23.90
CA LYS A 796 -9.82 1.64 -24.36
C LYS A 796 -11.07 2.48 -24.57
N GLN A 797 -12.17 1.91 -25.06
CA GLN A 797 -13.42 2.65 -25.22
C GLN A 797 -14.04 3.02 -23.86
N VAL A 798 -14.12 2.09 -22.91
CA VAL A 798 -14.61 2.33 -21.54
C VAL A 798 -13.72 3.32 -20.79
N THR A 799 -12.39 3.25 -20.93
CA THR A 799 -11.47 4.24 -20.35
C THR A 799 -11.71 5.66 -20.90
N ASN A 800 -12.27 5.79 -22.11
CA ASN A 800 -12.71 7.07 -22.68
C ASN A 800 -14.14 7.45 -22.28
N LEU A 801 -14.94 6.50 -21.79
CA LEU A 801 -16.23 6.71 -21.13
C LEU A 801 -16.00 7.09 -19.66
N LYS A 802 -15.22 8.14 -19.37
CA LYS A 802 -15.05 8.61 -17.99
C LYS A 802 -16.33 9.29 -17.52
N PRO A 803 -16.76 9.11 -16.25
CA PRO A 803 -17.70 10.03 -15.62
C PRO A 803 -17.12 11.45 -15.79
N GLN A 804 -17.91 12.33 -16.40
CA GLN A 804 -17.54 13.72 -16.54
C GLN A 804 -17.54 14.32 -15.12
N PRO A 805 -16.46 15.01 -14.69
CA PRO A 805 -16.31 15.42 -13.31
C PRO A 805 -17.45 16.35 -12.83
N VAL A 806 -17.85 16.21 -11.56
CA VAL A 806 -18.85 17.02 -10.83
C VAL A 806 -18.79 18.56 -10.99
N PRO A 807 -17.68 19.25 -11.40
CA PRO A 807 -17.69 20.66 -11.80
C PRO A 807 -18.85 21.12 -12.70
N PHE A 808 -19.42 20.23 -13.52
CA PHE A 808 -20.55 20.57 -14.37
C PHE A 808 -21.88 20.67 -13.61
N ALA A 809 -22.05 19.97 -12.48
CA ALA A 809 -23.24 20.09 -11.62
C ALA A 809 -23.29 21.47 -10.95
N ARG A 810 -22.14 21.97 -10.46
CA ARG A 810 -22.01 23.36 -9.96
C ARG A 810 -22.34 24.37 -11.07
N GLY A 811 -21.79 24.19 -12.27
CA GLY A 811 -22.11 25.04 -13.43
C GLY A 811 -23.61 25.04 -13.78
N LYS A 812 -24.27 23.88 -13.72
CA LYS A 812 -25.72 23.75 -13.91
C LYS A 812 -26.53 24.44 -12.81
N GLN A 813 -26.21 24.19 -11.55
CA GLN A 813 -26.87 24.82 -10.39
C GLN A 813 -26.73 26.35 -10.45
N LEU A 814 -25.55 26.84 -10.81
CA LEU A 814 -25.30 28.27 -10.98
C LEU A 814 -26.16 28.85 -12.10
N ILE A 815 -26.34 28.15 -13.23
CA ILE A 815 -27.21 28.57 -14.33
C ILE A 815 -28.69 28.55 -13.94
N GLU A 816 -29.13 27.49 -13.26
CA GLU A 816 -30.52 27.32 -12.80
C GLU A 816 -30.88 28.29 -11.66
N GLY A 817 -29.90 28.67 -10.84
CA GLY A 817 -30.02 29.70 -9.80
C GLY A 817 -29.82 31.14 -10.29
N SER A 818 -29.52 31.34 -11.58
CA SER A 818 -29.33 32.66 -12.19
C SER A 818 -30.52 33.05 -13.09
N ASP A 819 -30.54 34.30 -13.55
CA ASP A 819 -31.54 34.81 -14.50
C ASP A 819 -31.34 34.29 -15.95
N CYS A 820 -30.29 33.52 -16.19
CA CYS A 820 -29.91 32.91 -17.46
C CYS A 820 -31.06 32.11 -18.12
N ALA A 821 -31.86 31.40 -17.31
CA ALA A 821 -33.00 30.59 -17.78
C ALA A 821 -34.11 31.43 -18.45
N SER A 822 -34.17 32.75 -18.20
CA SER A 822 -35.13 33.66 -18.83
C SER A 822 -34.85 33.87 -20.32
N CYS A 823 -33.62 33.61 -20.75
CA CYS A 823 -33.15 33.89 -22.12
C CYS A 823 -32.58 32.66 -22.83
N HIS A 824 -32.16 31.63 -22.10
CA HIS A 824 -31.56 30.42 -22.65
C HIS A 824 -32.25 29.15 -22.13
N ALA A 825 -32.27 28.11 -22.95
CA ALA A 825 -32.68 26.77 -22.56
C ALA A 825 -31.65 25.75 -23.06
N ALA A 826 -31.66 24.54 -22.49
CA ALA A 826 -30.70 23.49 -22.82
C ALA A 826 -30.73 23.11 -24.31
N ASP A 827 -31.92 22.86 -24.85
CA ASP A 827 -32.14 22.20 -26.14
C ASP A 827 -32.91 23.02 -27.17
N ARG A 828 -33.47 24.17 -26.78
CA ARG A 828 -34.27 25.04 -27.66
C ARG A 828 -33.91 26.51 -27.52
N LYS A 829 -34.11 27.26 -28.60
CA LYS A 829 -33.95 28.71 -28.62
C LYS A 829 -35.07 29.39 -27.83
N VAL A 830 -34.72 30.35 -26.99
CA VAL A 830 -35.69 31.22 -26.28
C VAL A 830 -35.52 32.65 -26.80
N ASN A 831 -34.78 33.51 -26.08
CA ASN A 831 -34.38 34.84 -26.56
C ASN A 831 -32.92 34.82 -27.08
N GLY A 832 -32.06 34.08 -26.39
CA GLY A 832 -30.72 33.68 -26.81
C GLY A 832 -30.69 32.25 -27.40
N PRO A 833 -29.53 31.81 -27.93
CA PRO A 833 -29.35 30.45 -28.47
C PRO A 833 -29.56 29.37 -27.40
N ALA A 834 -29.89 28.14 -27.82
CA ALA A 834 -29.87 26.99 -26.92
C ALA A 834 -28.44 26.70 -26.44
N TYR A 835 -28.27 26.16 -25.23
CA TYR A 835 -26.94 25.79 -24.75
C TYR A 835 -26.27 24.73 -25.64
N LEU A 836 -27.04 23.78 -26.18
CA LEU A 836 -26.56 22.84 -27.20
C LEU A 836 -26.08 23.51 -28.49
N ASP A 837 -26.68 24.64 -28.89
CA ASP A 837 -26.23 25.41 -30.05
C ASP A 837 -24.89 26.09 -29.77
N VAL A 838 -24.76 26.69 -28.58
CA VAL A 838 -23.51 27.31 -28.13
C VAL A 838 -22.39 26.26 -28.12
N LYS A 839 -22.63 25.10 -27.53
CA LYS A 839 -21.71 23.97 -27.55
C LYS A 839 -21.31 23.59 -28.97
N ARG A 840 -22.27 23.36 -29.88
CA ARG A 840 -21.99 22.98 -31.27
C ARG A 840 -21.12 24.00 -32.01
N ARG A 841 -21.36 25.30 -31.80
CA ARG A 841 -20.59 26.36 -32.48
C ARG A 841 -19.14 26.44 -32.01
N TYR A 842 -18.88 26.16 -30.74
CA TYR A 842 -17.56 26.30 -30.12
C TYR A 842 -16.84 24.96 -29.89
N GLN A 843 -17.39 23.88 -30.44
CA GLN A 843 -16.83 22.53 -30.33
C GLN A 843 -15.41 22.48 -30.93
N GLY A 844 -14.45 21.96 -30.15
CA GLY A 844 -13.05 21.80 -30.58
C GLY A 844 -12.18 23.07 -30.45
N ASP A 845 -12.72 24.20 -30.01
CA ASP A 845 -11.98 25.44 -29.84
C ASP A 845 -11.46 25.61 -28.41
N LYS A 846 -10.16 25.36 -28.21
CA LYS A 846 -9.50 25.44 -26.89
C LYS A 846 -9.52 26.83 -26.24
N SER A 847 -9.81 27.88 -27.03
CA SER A 847 -9.91 29.26 -26.55
C SER A 847 -11.35 29.71 -26.26
N ALA A 848 -12.34 28.85 -26.53
CA ALA A 848 -13.75 29.19 -26.40
C ALA A 848 -14.15 29.52 -24.96
N GLN A 849 -13.64 28.76 -23.99
CA GLN A 849 -14.02 28.94 -22.59
C GLN A 849 -13.69 30.36 -22.10
N ALA A 850 -12.44 30.79 -22.22
CA ALA A 850 -12.02 32.13 -21.79
C ALA A 850 -12.80 33.25 -22.50
N ARG A 851 -13.11 33.11 -23.79
CA ARG A 851 -13.90 34.09 -24.53
C ARG A 851 -15.36 34.12 -24.12
N LEU A 852 -15.98 32.98 -23.86
CA LEU A 852 -17.37 32.89 -23.41
C LEU A 852 -17.52 33.45 -21.99
N VAL A 853 -16.56 33.18 -21.10
CA VAL A 853 -16.51 33.78 -19.76
C VAL A 853 -16.49 35.30 -19.85
N GLN A 854 -15.57 35.87 -20.63
CA GLN A 854 -15.51 37.31 -20.84
C GLN A 854 -16.78 37.89 -21.48
N LYS A 855 -17.42 37.12 -22.38
CA LYS A 855 -18.65 37.55 -23.05
C LYS A 855 -19.86 37.54 -22.12
N ILE A 856 -19.96 36.60 -21.19
CA ILE A 856 -21.03 36.56 -20.16
C ILE A 856 -20.87 37.73 -19.19
N ILE A 857 -19.64 37.97 -18.72
CA ILE A 857 -19.32 39.05 -17.77
C ILE A 857 -19.55 40.43 -18.40
N LYS A 858 -19.08 40.67 -19.64
CA LYS A 858 -19.14 41.98 -20.30
C LYS A 858 -20.38 42.20 -21.17
N GLY A 859 -21.20 41.17 -21.35
CA GLY A 859 -22.29 41.16 -22.32
C GLY A 859 -21.80 41.10 -23.77
N GLY A 860 -22.72 41.02 -24.72
CA GLY A 860 -22.32 40.99 -26.12
C GLY A 860 -23.47 41.04 -27.13
N LYS A 861 -23.13 41.42 -28.37
CA LYS A 861 -24.06 41.48 -29.51
C LYS A 861 -23.46 40.84 -30.76
N GLY A 862 -24.31 40.47 -31.72
CA GLY A 862 -23.91 40.19 -33.12
C GLY A 862 -23.38 38.79 -33.45
N VAL A 863 -23.25 37.87 -32.48
CA VAL A 863 -22.78 36.48 -32.74
C VAL A 863 -23.92 35.53 -33.07
N TRP A 864 -25.11 35.76 -32.50
CA TRP A 864 -26.29 34.89 -32.60
C TRP A 864 -27.54 35.62 -33.11
N GLY A 865 -27.36 36.82 -33.70
CA GLY A 865 -28.43 37.71 -34.18
C GLY A 865 -28.34 39.13 -33.58
N GLU A 866 -29.41 39.90 -33.76
CA GLU A 866 -29.52 41.29 -33.27
C GLU A 866 -29.82 41.39 -31.77
N THR A 867 -30.27 40.30 -31.13
CA THR A 867 -30.52 40.25 -29.69
C THR A 867 -29.22 40.42 -28.90
N VAL A 868 -29.20 41.39 -27.99
CA VAL A 868 -28.06 41.69 -27.12
C VAL A 868 -28.16 40.88 -25.83
N MET A 869 -27.06 40.26 -25.41
CA MET A 869 -26.93 39.63 -24.10
C MET A 869 -26.43 40.67 -23.09
N SER A 870 -27.18 40.87 -22.00
CA SER A 870 -26.80 41.74 -20.89
C SER A 870 -25.47 41.31 -20.26
N ALA A 871 -24.78 42.27 -19.65
CA ALA A 871 -23.54 42.02 -18.92
C ALA A 871 -23.84 41.49 -17.52
N HIS A 872 -23.04 40.53 -17.04
CA HIS A 872 -23.16 39.95 -15.69
C HIS A 872 -21.85 40.17 -14.88
N PRO A 873 -21.42 41.43 -14.63
CA PRO A 873 -20.19 41.72 -13.90
C PRO A 873 -20.23 41.32 -12.42
N GLN A 874 -21.43 41.05 -11.88
CA GLN A 874 -21.65 40.58 -10.52
C GLN A 874 -21.27 39.10 -10.30
N LEU A 875 -21.17 38.31 -11.38
CA LEU A 875 -20.77 36.91 -11.29
C LEU A 875 -19.24 36.81 -11.22
N ALA A 876 -18.72 36.02 -10.29
CA ALA A 876 -17.29 35.80 -10.19
C ALA A 876 -16.75 35.10 -11.46
N PRO A 877 -15.59 35.50 -12.00
CA PRO A 877 -15.06 34.89 -13.23
C PRO A 877 -14.87 33.37 -13.16
N ALA A 878 -14.59 32.84 -11.96
CA ALA A 878 -14.47 31.41 -11.71
C ALA A 878 -15.83 30.69 -11.85
N ASP A 879 -16.91 31.24 -11.24
CA ASP A 879 -18.25 30.67 -11.33
C ASP A 879 -18.76 30.69 -12.78
N VAL A 880 -18.51 31.78 -13.52
CA VAL A 880 -18.85 31.85 -14.95
C VAL A 880 -18.05 30.84 -15.77
N ALA A 881 -16.80 30.56 -15.39
CA ALA A 881 -16.00 29.53 -16.04
C ALA A 881 -16.60 28.13 -15.85
N ASP A 882 -17.20 27.84 -14.70
CA ASP A 882 -17.92 26.59 -14.42
C ASP A 882 -19.24 26.48 -15.17
N MET A 883 -20.01 27.58 -15.24
CA MET A 883 -21.22 27.64 -16.08
C MET A 883 -20.88 27.34 -17.57
N VAL A 884 -19.82 27.95 -18.10
CA VAL A 884 -19.37 27.74 -19.49
C VAL A 884 -18.86 26.32 -19.71
N ARG A 885 -18.13 25.77 -18.74
CA ARG A 885 -17.70 24.37 -18.75
C ARG A 885 -18.91 23.44 -18.91
N TRP A 886 -19.98 23.64 -18.13
CA TRP A 886 -21.21 22.83 -18.24
C TRP A 886 -21.88 22.99 -19.61
N ILE A 887 -22.04 24.22 -20.11
CA ILE A 887 -22.63 24.45 -21.44
C ILE A 887 -21.85 23.68 -22.52
N LEU A 888 -20.51 23.74 -22.48
CA LEU A 888 -19.65 23.08 -23.45
C LEU A 888 -19.58 21.56 -23.27
N SER A 889 -19.98 21.02 -22.11
CA SER A 889 -20.00 19.58 -21.83
C SER A 889 -21.30 18.88 -22.20
N LEU A 890 -22.38 19.62 -22.53
CA LEU A 890 -23.65 19.03 -22.96
C LEU A 890 -23.48 18.07 -24.15
N GLY A 891 -23.80 16.80 -23.93
CA GLY A 891 -23.77 15.70 -24.91
C GLY A 891 -25.15 15.05 -25.06
N ASP A 892 -25.37 14.38 -26.19
CA ASP A 892 -26.58 13.58 -26.44
C ASP A 892 -26.48 12.26 -25.64
N TYR A 893 -26.61 12.33 -24.32
CA TYR A 893 -26.69 11.15 -23.46
C TYR A 893 -28.12 11.00 -22.94
N GLU A 894 -28.84 9.99 -23.41
CA GLU A 894 -30.08 9.56 -22.74
C GLU A 894 -29.70 9.06 -21.35
N THR A 895 -30.31 9.62 -20.30
CA THR A 895 -30.13 9.17 -18.91
C THR A 895 -30.90 7.87 -18.73
N PRO A 896 -30.26 6.68 -18.64
CA PRO A 896 -30.98 5.43 -18.47
C PRO A 896 -31.50 5.34 -17.04
N ALA A 897 -32.59 4.59 -16.84
CA ALA A 897 -33.12 4.33 -15.50
C ALA A 897 -32.13 3.48 -14.68
N ALA A 898 -31.96 3.83 -13.39
CA ALA A 898 -31.13 3.11 -12.42
C ALA A 898 -31.56 1.64 -12.19
N GLN A 899 -32.73 1.25 -12.69
CA GLN A 899 -33.16 -0.12 -12.77
C GLN A 899 -33.96 -0.29 -14.05
N GLY A 900 -33.88 -1.46 -14.67
CA GLY A 900 -34.51 -1.64 -15.96
C GLY A 900 -34.49 -3.05 -16.48
N ILE A 901 -35.15 -3.19 -17.61
CA ILE A 901 -35.18 -4.41 -18.40
C ILE A 901 -34.37 -4.14 -19.66
N TYR A 902 -33.21 -4.78 -19.79
CA TYR A 902 -32.40 -4.69 -21.00
C TYR A 902 -32.65 -5.91 -21.87
N ARG A 903 -32.94 -5.69 -23.16
CA ARG A 903 -33.03 -6.77 -24.15
C ARG A 903 -31.76 -6.78 -24.98
N PHE A 904 -31.06 -7.91 -24.99
CA PHE A 904 -29.82 -8.07 -25.74
C PHE A 904 -30.10 -8.26 -27.23
N ASN A 905 -30.21 -7.16 -27.98
CA ASN A 905 -30.42 -7.18 -29.42
C ASN A 905 -29.13 -6.75 -30.16
N PRO A 906 -28.23 -7.68 -30.50
CA PRO A 906 -27.10 -7.36 -31.36
C PRO A 906 -27.58 -6.92 -32.77
N PRO A 907 -26.85 -6.06 -33.49
CA PRO A 907 -27.17 -5.71 -34.87
C PRO A 907 -27.21 -6.95 -35.78
N ALA A 908 -28.18 -7.01 -36.70
CA ALA A 908 -28.46 -8.18 -37.55
C ALA A 908 -27.30 -8.62 -38.48
N ASP A 909 -26.30 -7.75 -38.70
CA ASP A 909 -25.08 -8.04 -39.46
C ASP A 909 -23.89 -8.50 -38.59
N LYS A 910 -24.07 -8.58 -37.25
CA LYS A 910 -23.01 -8.82 -36.25
C LYS A 910 -23.42 -9.76 -35.12
N GLU A 911 -24.35 -10.68 -35.37
CA GLU A 911 -24.83 -11.64 -34.36
C GLU A 911 -23.69 -12.53 -33.80
N ASP A 912 -22.61 -12.73 -34.57
CA ASP A 912 -21.50 -13.61 -34.20
C ASP A 912 -20.34 -12.83 -33.54
N GLY A 913 -20.37 -12.74 -32.19
CA GLY A 913 -19.15 -12.52 -31.39
C GLY A 913 -18.90 -11.12 -30.82
N GLY A 914 -19.88 -10.21 -30.84
CA GLY A 914 -19.76 -8.90 -30.17
C GLY A 914 -20.20 -8.94 -28.71
N ILE A 915 -19.75 -7.99 -27.90
CA ILE A 915 -20.00 -7.95 -26.45
C ILE A 915 -21.03 -6.87 -26.10
N PHE A 916 -21.73 -7.05 -24.99
CA PHE A 916 -22.42 -5.96 -24.32
C PHE A 916 -21.58 -5.43 -23.16
N VAL A 917 -21.45 -4.12 -23.07
CA VAL A 917 -20.72 -3.44 -22.00
C VAL A 917 -21.71 -2.63 -21.18
N PHE A 918 -21.73 -2.90 -19.88
CA PHE A 918 -22.48 -2.18 -18.86
C PHE A 918 -21.44 -1.45 -18.01
N HIS A 919 -21.40 -0.13 -18.10
CA HIS A 919 -20.48 0.68 -17.31
C HIS A 919 -21.29 1.68 -16.51
N ALA A 920 -21.04 1.73 -15.20
CA ALA A 920 -21.62 2.72 -14.33
C ALA A 920 -20.56 3.38 -13.46
N ALA A 921 -20.73 4.65 -13.17
CA ALA A 921 -19.89 5.39 -12.26
C ALA A 921 -20.69 6.45 -11.50
N TYR A 922 -20.29 6.71 -10.26
CA TYR A 922 -20.80 7.79 -9.42
C TYR A 922 -19.61 8.55 -8.85
N GLN A 923 -19.64 9.87 -8.95
CA GLN A 923 -18.73 10.73 -8.21
C GLN A 923 -19.55 11.38 -7.11
N ASP A 924 -19.15 11.19 -5.85
CA ASP A 924 -19.83 11.80 -4.72
C ASP A 924 -19.71 13.32 -4.74
N ARG A 925 -20.37 13.98 -3.78
CA ARG A 925 -20.39 15.44 -3.66
C ARG A 925 -19.24 15.98 -2.82
N GLY A 926 -18.32 15.12 -2.36
CA GLY A 926 -17.33 15.45 -1.36
C GLY A 926 -17.93 15.63 0.02
N SER A 927 -17.07 15.88 1.01
CA SER A 927 -17.49 16.29 2.35
C SER A 927 -17.06 17.74 2.61
N ARG A 928 -17.45 18.31 3.76
CA ARG A 928 -17.01 19.66 4.17
C ARG A 928 -15.47 19.79 4.21
N HIS A 929 -14.73 18.67 4.24
CA HIS A 929 -13.28 18.60 4.39
C HIS A 929 -12.56 17.62 3.43
N GLY A 930 -13.28 16.85 2.59
CA GLY A 930 -12.70 15.89 1.63
C GLY A 930 -13.10 16.15 0.17
N GLN A 931 -12.17 15.96 -0.76
CA GLN A 931 -12.41 16.10 -2.21
C GLN A 931 -13.38 15.01 -2.72
N PRO A 932 -14.21 15.32 -3.73
CA PRO A 932 -15.10 14.34 -4.32
C PRO A 932 -14.39 13.10 -4.87
N ARG A 933 -14.82 11.89 -4.48
CA ARG A 933 -14.26 10.60 -4.93
C ARG A 933 -15.22 9.91 -5.91
N THR A 934 -14.72 8.93 -6.67
CA THR A 934 -15.47 8.27 -7.75
C THR A 934 -15.44 6.75 -7.62
N GLY A 935 -16.61 6.14 -7.46
CA GLY A 935 -16.83 4.71 -7.59
C GLY A 935 -17.27 4.32 -9.01
N SER A 936 -16.85 3.15 -9.50
CA SER A 936 -17.31 2.66 -10.81
C SER A 936 -17.24 1.14 -10.95
N GLU A 937 -18.11 0.58 -11.79
CA GLU A 937 -18.04 -0.83 -12.22
C GLU A 937 -18.26 -0.95 -13.73
N THR A 938 -17.49 -1.84 -14.35
CA THR A 938 -17.69 -2.27 -15.74
C THR A 938 -17.96 -3.76 -15.80
N LEU A 939 -19.12 -4.13 -16.33
CA LEU A 939 -19.49 -5.50 -16.62
C LEU A 939 -19.49 -5.75 -18.13
N VAL A 940 -18.88 -6.86 -18.55
CA VAL A 940 -18.77 -7.27 -19.96
C VAL A 940 -19.44 -8.62 -20.16
N LEU A 941 -20.48 -8.64 -20.98
CA LEU A 941 -21.24 -9.84 -21.33
C LEU A 941 -20.85 -10.30 -22.74
N ARG A 942 -20.41 -11.56 -22.84
CA ARG A 942 -20.07 -12.23 -24.10
C ARG A 942 -21.28 -13.04 -24.61
N PRO A 943 -21.43 -13.30 -25.92
CA PRO A 943 -22.50 -14.19 -26.37
C PRO A 943 -22.26 -15.60 -25.84
N THR A 944 -23.32 -16.35 -25.51
CA THR A 944 -23.17 -17.73 -25.01
C THR A 944 -22.42 -18.65 -25.98
N THR A 945 -22.48 -18.38 -27.29
CA THR A 945 -21.58 -19.00 -28.28
C THR A 945 -20.36 -18.13 -28.50
N GLN A 946 -19.18 -18.69 -28.26
CA GLN A 946 -17.87 -18.08 -28.50
C GLN A 946 -17.14 -18.86 -29.58
N LEU A 947 -16.45 -18.18 -30.48
CA LEU A 947 -15.45 -18.83 -31.31
C LEU A 947 -14.29 -19.28 -30.43
N ALA A 948 -13.69 -20.44 -30.71
CA ALA A 948 -12.54 -20.90 -29.95
C ALA A 948 -11.38 -19.89 -30.01
N THR A 949 -11.24 -19.21 -31.15
CA THR A 949 -10.27 -18.13 -31.38
C THR A 949 -10.48 -16.88 -30.53
N GLN A 950 -11.60 -16.77 -29.82
CA GLN A 950 -11.91 -15.68 -28.88
C GLN A 950 -11.55 -16.02 -27.43
N ALA A 951 -10.89 -17.15 -27.18
CA ALA A 951 -10.30 -17.42 -25.88
C ALA A 951 -9.35 -16.28 -25.47
N ASP A 952 -9.35 -15.94 -24.18
CA ASP A 952 -8.56 -14.84 -23.63
C ASP A 952 -7.06 -15.17 -23.65
N ASP A 953 -6.70 -16.46 -23.62
CA ASP A 953 -5.34 -16.96 -23.85
C ASP A 953 -5.37 -18.46 -24.28
N PHE A 954 -4.27 -18.97 -24.82
CA PHE A 954 -4.12 -20.38 -25.23
C PHE A 954 -2.64 -20.79 -25.37
N SER A 955 -2.37 -22.10 -25.28
CA SER A 955 -0.99 -22.61 -25.33
C SER A 955 -0.26 -22.22 -26.63
N LYS A 956 1.03 -21.86 -26.54
CA LYS A 956 1.88 -21.44 -27.67
C LYS A 956 1.90 -22.43 -28.86
N ALA A 957 1.66 -23.71 -28.60
CA ALA A 957 1.61 -24.76 -29.62
C ALA A 957 0.35 -24.69 -30.50
N VAL A 958 -0.74 -24.09 -29.99
CA VAL A 958 -2.02 -23.96 -30.69
C VAL A 958 -1.86 -22.95 -31.83
N ARG A 959 -2.41 -23.29 -32.98
CA ARG A 959 -2.37 -22.46 -34.19
C ARG A 959 -3.77 -22.14 -34.65
N ILE A 960 -4.00 -20.91 -35.09
CA ILE A 960 -5.24 -20.54 -35.77
C ILE A 960 -5.06 -20.84 -37.25
N VAL A 961 -5.88 -21.75 -37.79
CA VAL A 961 -5.83 -22.16 -39.19
C VAL A 961 -7.19 -21.99 -39.86
N ARG A 962 -7.20 -21.94 -41.20
CA ARG A 962 -8.45 -21.96 -41.96
C ARG A 962 -9.04 -23.37 -41.96
N HIS A 963 -10.35 -23.44 -41.74
CA HIS A 963 -11.10 -24.69 -41.62
C HIS A 963 -10.99 -25.51 -42.93
N PRO A 964 -10.61 -26.80 -42.88
CA PRO A 964 -10.39 -27.63 -44.08
C PRO A 964 -11.60 -27.80 -45.02
N ARG A 965 -12.83 -27.75 -44.49
CA ARG A 965 -14.10 -27.88 -45.24
C ARG A 965 -14.46 -26.69 -46.15
N ASN A 966 -14.26 -25.45 -45.70
CA ASN A 966 -14.73 -24.25 -46.41
C ASN A 966 -13.63 -23.21 -46.67
N ASN A 967 -12.43 -23.39 -46.08
CA ASN A 967 -11.27 -22.50 -46.18
C ASN A 967 -11.53 -21.04 -45.74
N THR A 968 -12.66 -20.77 -45.09
CA THR A 968 -13.09 -19.42 -44.70
C THR A 968 -13.21 -19.25 -43.20
N THR A 969 -13.63 -20.27 -42.46
CA THR A 969 -13.74 -20.23 -40.98
C THR A 969 -12.37 -20.41 -40.32
N ALA A 970 -12.07 -19.68 -39.25
CA ALA A 970 -10.83 -19.85 -38.47
C ALA A 970 -11.08 -20.83 -37.31
N VAL A 971 -10.23 -21.85 -37.17
CA VAL A 971 -10.31 -22.85 -36.09
C VAL A 971 -8.99 -22.95 -35.34
N MET A 972 -9.05 -23.32 -34.07
CA MET A 972 -7.87 -23.67 -33.28
C MET A 972 -7.41 -25.10 -33.63
N ALA A 973 -6.14 -25.20 -34.03
CA ALA A 973 -5.44 -26.40 -34.50
C ALA A 973 -4.21 -26.69 -33.66
N GLU A 974 -3.57 -27.83 -33.94
CA GLU A 974 -2.40 -28.31 -33.19
C GLU A 974 -2.70 -28.52 -31.69
N LEU A 975 -3.98 -28.79 -31.37
CA LEU A 975 -4.45 -29.12 -30.03
C LEU A 975 -3.99 -30.54 -29.64
N LYS A 976 -2.73 -30.61 -29.23
CA LYS A 976 -2.01 -31.81 -28.76
C LYS A 976 -2.30 -32.05 -27.28
N ASP A 977 -1.74 -33.13 -26.74
CA ASP A 977 -1.86 -33.40 -25.30
C ASP A 977 -1.39 -32.20 -24.47
N GLN A 978 -2.16 -31.87 -23.44
CA GLN A 978 -1.99 -30.76 -22.50
C GLN A 978 -2.12 -29.34 -23.08
N CYS A 979 -2.39 -29.19 -24.37
CA CYS A 979 -2.73 -27.89 -24.91
C CYS A 979 -4.06 -27.41 -24.32
N TYR A 980 -4.12 -26.12 -24.00
CA TYR A 980 -5.30 -25.48 -23.46
C TYR A 980 -5.65 -24.19 -24.19
N LEU A 981 -6.89 -23.76 -24.00
CA LEU A 981 -7.34 -22.39 -24.16
C LEU A 981 -8.11 -21.98 -22.91
N VAL A 982 -8.13 -20.69 -22.56
CA VAL A 982 -8.77 -20.20 -21.33
C VAL A 982 -9.75 -19.07 -21.63
N PHE A 983 -10.90 -19.13 -20.96
CA PHE A 983 -11.83 -18.01 -20.82
C PHE A 983 -11.76 -17.53 -19.38
N LYS A 984 -11.29 -16.30 -19.17
CA LYS A 984 -11.08 -15.72 -17.86
C LYS A 984 -12.36 -15.14 -17.28
N GLN A 985 -12.46 -15.18 -15.95
CA GLN A 985 -13.52 -14.56 -15.15
C GLN A 985 -14.93 -14.94 -15.60
N ILE A 986 -15.16 -16.25 -15.79
CA ILE A 986 -16.47 -16.80 -16.11
C ILE A 986 -17.25 -17.05 -14.83
N ASP A 987 -18.41 -16.42 -14.76
CA ASP A 987 -19.44 -16.68 -13.78
C ASP A 987 -20.03 -18.06 -14.05
N LEU A 988 -19.88 -18.97 -13.09
CA LEU A 988 -20.39 -20.33 -13.16
C LEU A 988 -21.83 -20.45 -12.67
N ARG A 989 -22.44 -19.38 -12.16
CA ARG A 989 -23.88 -19.38 -11.85
C ARG A 989 -24.67 -19.68 -13.11
N GLU A 990 -25.68 -20.52 -12.96
CA GLU A 990 -26.56 -20.96 -14.04
C GLU A 990 -25.92 -21.83 -15.14
N LEU A 991 -24.59 -21.95 -15.20
CA LEU A 991 -23.93 -22.79 -16.18
C LEU A 991 -24.18 -24.28 -15.91
N GLY A 992 -24.72 -25.00 -16.89
CA GLY A 992 -25.05 -26.42 -16.79
C GLY A 992 -24.21 -27.31 -17.71
N ALA A 993 -23.86 -26.82 -18.89
CA ALA A 993 -23.08 -27.57 -19.86
C ALA A 993 -22.25 -26.64 -20.76
N VAL A 994 -21.23 -27.19 -21.41
CA VAL A 994 -20.52 -26.57 -22.52
C VAL A 994 -20.54 -27.51 -23.72
N ILE A 995 -20.96 -27.00 -24.87
CA ILE A 995 -20.99 -27.73 -26.14
C ILE A 995 -19.83 -27.25 -27.00
N PHE A 996 -19.00 -28.17 -27.48
CA PHE A 996 -17.84 -27.87 -28.31
C PHE A 996 -18.12 -28.24 -29.77
N GLY A 997 -17.94 -27.30 -30.68
CA GLY A 997 -17.86 -27.54 -32.11
C GLY A 997 -16.46 -28.05 -32.47
N THR A 998 -16.33 -29.34 -32.73
CA THR A 998 -15.03 -30.00 -32.99
C THR A 998 -14.95 -30.58 -34.40
N VAL A 999 -13.74 -30.67 -34.94
CA VAL A 999 -13.46 -31.42 -36.18
C VAL A 999 -12.33 -32.39 -35.88
N ALA A 1000 -12.53 -33.68 -36.12
CA ALA A 1000 -11.46 -34.65 -35.87
C ALA A 1000 -10.22 -34.35 -36.73
N ALA A 1001 -9.04 -34.39 -36.12
CA ALA A 1001 -7.77 -34.21 -36.81
C ALA A 1001 -7.33 -35.50 -37.53
N GLU A 1002 -6.70 -35.37 -38.70
CA GLU A 1002 -6.21 -36.52 -39.48
C GLU A 1002 -5.15 -37.28 -38.66
N GLY A 1003 -5.36 -38.58 -38.46
CA GLY A 1003 -4.53 -39.42 -37.59
C GLY A 1003 -5.02 -39.57 -36.14
N SER A 1004 -6.06 -38.82 -35.71
CA SER A 1004 -6.68 -39.01 -34.40
C SER A 1004 -7.38 -40.38 -34.30
N MET A 1005 -7.00 -41.19 -33.31
CA MET A 1005 -7.54 -42.55 -33.10
C MET A 1005 -8.77 -42.60 -32.19
N GLY A 1006 -9.24 -41.45 -31.67
CA GLY A 1006 -10.42 -41.40 -30.81
C GLY A 1006 -10.16 -41.90 -29.40
N GLU A 1007 -8.98 -41.64 -28.86
CA GLU A 1007 -8.63 -41.96 -27.47
C GLU A 1007 -8.40 -40.71 -26.63
N ALA A 1008 -8.70 -39.53 -27.20
CA ALA A 1008 -8.49 -38.23 -26.58
C ALA A 1008 -9.74 -37.72 -25.85
N SER A 1009 -9.58 -36.71 -24.99
CA SER A 1009 -10.68 -36.02 -24.31
C SER A 1009 -10.45 -34.52 -24.24
N ILE A 1010 -11.54 -33.76 -24.20
CA ILE A 1010 -11.56 -32.37 -23.76
C ILE A 1010 -11.96 -32.36 -22.29
N GLU A 1011 -11.28 -31.55 -21.49
CA GLU A 1011 -11.52 -31.34 -20.06
C GLU A 1011 -11.78 -29.84 -19.81
N ILE A 1012 -12.69 -29.50 -18.90
CA ILE A 1012 -12.81 -28.15 -18.35
C ILE A 1012 -12.26 -28.16 -16.94
N ARG A 1013 -11.31 -27.25 -16.67
CA ARG A 1013 -10.64 -27.10 -15.39
C ARG A 1013 -10.71 -25.66 -14.89
N LEU A 1014 -10.84 -25.49 -13.58
CA LEU A 1014 -10.89 -24.18 -12.94
C LEU A 1014 -9.48 -23.63 -12.70
N ASP A 1015 -9.30 -22.35 -13.00
CA ASP A 1015 -8.21 -21.44 -12.62
C ASP A 1015 -6.80 -21.77 -13.11
N ASN A 1016 -6.53 -23.00 -13.54
CA ASN A 1016 -5.31 -23.39 -14.23
C ASN A 1016 -5.51 -24.68 -15.08
N PRO A 1017 -4.61 -24.99 -16.05
CA PRO A 1017 -4.75 -26.15 -16.95
C PRO A 1017 -4.71 -27.53 -16.25
N ASP A 1018 -4.19 -27.60 -15.03
CA ASP A 1018 -4.19 -28.82 -14.21
C ASP A 1018 -5.14 -28.70 -13.01
N GLY A 1019 -5.94 -27.63 -12.99
CA GLY A 1019 -6.82 -27.25 -11.90
C GLY A 1019 -8.02 -28.18 -11.78
N GLN A 1020 -8.95 -27.82 -10.90
CA GLN A 1020 -10.02 -28.73 -10.53
C GLN A 1020 -10.89 -29.07 -11.74
N LEU A 1021 -11.03 -30.36 -12.04
CA LEU A 1021 -11.79 -30.86 -13.17
C LEU A 1021 -13.28 -30.71 -12.88
N ILE A 1022 -13.97 -29.92 -13.71
CA ILE A 1022 -15.42 -29.70 -13.59
C ILE A 1022 -16.21 -30.28 -14.76
N GLY A 1023 -15.54 -30.74 -15.81
CA GLY A 1023 -16.19 -31.41 -16.93
C GLY A 1023 -15.19 -32.19 -17.77
N LYS A 1024 -15.64 -33.31 -18.35
CA LYS A 1024 -14.81 -34.13 -19.25
C LYS A 1024 -15.67 -34.77 -20.32
N ALA A 1025 -15.21 -34.72 -21.56
CA ALA A 1025 -15.92 -35.26 -22.72
C ALA A 1025 -14.94 -35.91 -23.70
N HIS A 1026 -15.38 -37.00 -24.32
CA HIS A 1026 -14.54 -37.82 -25.18
C HIS A 1026 -14.50 -37.28 -26.63
N VAL A 1027 -13.30 -37.19 -27.21
CA VAL A 1027 -13.13 -36.74 -28.60
C VAL A 1027 -13.22 -37.95 -29.55
N PRO A 1028 -14.18 -37.98 -30.49
CA PRO A 1028 -14.32 -39.10 -31.41
C PRO A 1028 -13.14 -39.20 -32.38
N GLY A 1029 -12.76 -40.42 -32.74
CA GLY A 1029 -11.65 -40.67 -33.66
C GLY A 1029 -11.96 -40.29 -35.10
N TYR A 1030 -10.92 -40.00 -35.88
CA TYR A 1030 -11.04 -39.51 -37.26
C TYR A 1030 -11.80 -40.49 -38.18
N ALA A 1031 -11.62 -41.80 -37.98
CA ALA A 1031 -12.32 -42.83 -38.75
C ALA A 1031 -13.82 -42.98 -38.39
N ALA A 1032 -14.22 -42.51 -37.20
CA ALA A 1032 -15.58 -42.62 -36.69
C ALA A 1032 -16.48 -41.43 -37.08
N VAL A 1033 -15.89 -40.36 -37.62
CA VAL A 1033 -16.61 -39.16 -38.07
C VAL A 1033 -16.42 -38.95 -39.57
N LYS A 1034 -17.34 -38.24 -40.21
CA LYS A 1034 -17.22 -37.92 -41.65
C LYS A 1034 -16.02 -36.98 -41.85
N LYS A 1035 -15.14 -37.29 -42.80
CA LYS A 1035 -13.94 -36.49 -43.09
C LYS A 1035 -14.29 -35.00 -43.22
N ASN A 1036 -13.59 -34.17 -42.46
CA ASN A 1036 -13.74 -32.71 -42.40
C ASN A 1036 -15.12 -32.20 -41.94
N SER A 1037 -15.99 -33.03 -41.32
CA SER A 1037 -17.28 -32.59 -40.79
C SER A 1037 -17.19 -32.07 -39.35
N LEU A 1038 -18.06 -31.13 -39.00
CA LEU A 1038 -18.19 -30.56 -37.66
C LEU A 1038 -19.00 -31.55 -36.83
N SER A 1039 -18.53 -31.83 -35.61
CA SER A 1039 -19.21 -32.65 -34.63
C SER A 1039 -19.39 -31.85 -33.35
N GLU A 1040 -20.59 -31.87 -32.79
CA GLU A 1040 -20.86 -31.25 -31.50
C GLU A 1040 -20.56 -32.25 -30.38
N LEU A 1041 -19.79 -31.80 -29.39
CA LEU A 1041 -19.47 -32.57 -28.20
C LEU A 1041 -20.04 -31.84 -26.98
N SER A 1042 -21.06 -32.43 -26.35
CA SER A 1042 -21.65 -31.88 -25.13
C SER A 1042 -20.88 -32.34 -23.90
N MET A 1043 -20.65 -31.43 -22.95
CA MET A 1043 -20.01 -31.68 -21.68
C MET A 1043 -20.82 -31.07 -20.54
N GLU A 1044 -21.27 -31.88 -19.59
CA GLU A 1044 -21.90 -31.38 -18.36
C GLU A 1044 -20.85 -30.81 -17.40
N ILE A 1045 -21.28 -29.81 -16.63
CA ILE A 1045 -20.44 -29.08 -15.67
C ILE A 1045 -20.85 -29.49 -14.24
N ASP A 1046 -19.92 -30.02 -13.46
CA ASP A 1046 -20.16 -30.54 -12.11
C ASP A 1046 -20.24 -29.42 -11.06
N ARG A 1047 -21.46 -28.97 -10.78
CA ARG A 1047 -21.76 -27.82 -9.91
C ARG A 1047 -21.48 -28.00 -8.42
N ASN A 1048 -21.03 -29.16 -7.97
CA ASN A 1048 -20.70 -29.39 -6.56
C ASN A 1048 -19.25 -29.02 -6.21
N VAL A 1049 -18.51 -28.52 -7.20
CA VAL A 1049 -17.05 -28.37 -7.14
C VAL A 1049 -16.63 -26.95 -6.75
N TRP A 1050 -17.54 -25.96 -6.82
CA TRP A 1050 -17.33 -24.57 -6.40
C TRP A 1050 -18.52 -24.07 -5.56
N SER A 1051 -18.30 -23.00 -4.77
CA SER A 1051 -19.37 -22.39 -3.96
C SER A 1051 -20.11 -21.29 -4.74
N LYS A 1052 -21.34 -20.96 -4.31
CA LYS A 1052 -22.11 -19.87 -4.92
C LYS A 1052 -21.54 -18.49 -4.54
N GLU A 1053 -20.86 -18.40 -3.40
CA GLU A 1053 -20.17 -17.18 -2.94
C GLU A 1053 -18.87 -16.90 -3.73
N GLN A 1054 -18.26 -17.93 -4.36
CA GLN A 1054 -17.07 -17.82 -5.22
C GLN A 1054 -17.39 -18.35 -6.62
N ALA A 1055 -18.26 -17.66 -7.35
CA ALA A 1055 -18.75 -18.17 -8.64
C ALA A 1055 -17.91 -17.76 -9.87
N LEU A 1056 -16.94 -16.85 -9.73
CA LEU A 1056 -16.11 -16.38 -10.84
C LEU A 1056 -14.81 -17.19 -10.90
N HIS A 1057 -14.57 -17.85 -12.04
CA HIS A 1057 -13.38 -18.66 -12.26
C HIS A 1057 -12.82 -18.50 -13.67
N ASP A 1058 -11.53 -18.78 -13.85
CA ASP A 1058 -10.98 -18.94 -15.19
C ASP A 1058 -11.24 -20.38 -15.69
N LEU A 1059 -11.84 -20.53 -16.86
CA LEU A 1059 -12.18 -21.83 -17.44
C LEU A 1059 -11.16 -22.27 -18.47
N TYR A 1060 -10.32 -23.22 -18.07
CA TYR A 1060 -9.34 -23.87 -18.94
C TYR A 1060 -9.96 -25.05 -19.67
N ILE A 1061 -10.02 -24.96 -21.01
CA ILE A 1061 -10.40 -26.08 -21.88
C ILE A 1061 -9.12 -26.80 -22.29
N VAL A 1062 -8.90 -28.00 -21.74
CA VAL A 1062 -7.64 -28.73 -21.86
C VAL A 1062 -7.83 -29.99 -22.68
N LEU A 1063 -6.96 -30.20 -23.67
CA LEU A 1063 -6.93 -31.43 -24.44
C LEU A 1063 -6.03 -32.47 -23.78
N ARG A 1064 -6.54 -33.70 -23.68
CA ARG A 1064 -5.76 -34.86 -23.22
C ARG A 1064 -5.71 -35.93 -24.32
N ASN A 1065 -4.52 -36.31 -24.73
CA ASN A 1065 -4.23 -37.40 -25.67
C ASN A 1065 -2.97 -38.18 -25.24
N PRO A 1066 -2.95 -38.78 -24.02
CA PRO A 1066 -1.73 -39.32 -23.42
C PRO A 1066 -1.12 -40.49 -24.20
N LYS A 1067 -1.93 -41.18 -25.01
CA LYS A 1067 -1.46 -42.30 -25.84
C LYS A 1067 -0.74 -41.86 -27.11
N ASN A 1068 -1.04 -40.65 -27.62
CA ASN A 1068 -0.37 -40.06 -28.78
C ASN A 1068 -0.11 -38.56 -28.56
N PRO A 1069 0.80 -38.19 -27.64
CA PRO A 1069 0.92 -36.80 -27.19
C PRO A 1069 1.29 -35.80 -28.29
N SER A 1070 1.98 -36.25 -29.33
CA SER A 1070 2.41 -35.44 -30.47
C SER A 1070 1.36 -35.29 -31.57
N VAL A 1071 0.26 -36.03 -31.51
CA VAL A 1071 -0.80 -36.02 -32.53
C VAL A 1071 -1.96 -35.14 -32.05
N PRO A 1072 -2.37 -34.12 -32.84
CA PRO A 1072 -3.54 -33.31 -32.51
C PRO A 1072 -4.79 -34.19 -32.37
N ALA A 1073 -5.58 -33.97 -31.31
CA ALA A 1073 -6.77 -34.76 -31.04
C ALA A 1073 -7.97 -34.34 -31.92
N ALA A 1074 -8.16 -33.03 -32.07
CA ALA A 1074 -9.20 -32.39 -32.87
C ALA A 1074 -8.80 -30.94 -33.18
N TYR A 1075 -9.56 -30.31 -34.07
CA TYR A 1075 -9.67 -28.86 -34.21
C TYR A 1075 -10.87 -28.38 -33.41
N LEU A 1076 -10.77 -27.19 -32.80
CA LEU A 1076 -11.86 -26.56 -32.09
C LEU A 1076 -12.31 -25.30 -32.83
N ASP A 1077 -13.58 -25.25 -33.19
CA ASP A 1077 -14.19 -24.18 -33.99
C ASP A 1077 -14.83 -23.14 -33.08
N TRP A 1078 -15.80 -23.57 -32.27
CA TRP A 1078 -16.54 -22.75 -31.33
C TRP A 1078 -16.91 -23.56 -30.09
N LEU A 1079 -17.37 -22.87 -29.07
CA LEU A 1079 -17.95 -23.46 -27.87
C LEU A 1079 -19.17 -22.65 -27.42
N ARG A 1080 -20.17 -23.34 -26.91
CA ARG A 1080 -21.44 -22.77 -26.49
C ARG A 1080 -21.68 -23.12 -25.02
N PHE A 1081 -21.77 -22.08 -24.20
CA PHE A 1081 -22.09 -22.17 -22.79
C PHE A 1081 -23.62 -22.26 -22.63
N GLU A 1082 -24.09 -23.37 -22.08
CA GLU A 1082 -25.52 -23.67 -21.91
C GLU A 1082 -25.91 -23.50 -20.45
N PHE A 1083 -26.93 -22.67 -20.22
CA PHE A 1083 -27.51 -22.51 -18.91
C PHE A 1083 -28.49 -23.65 -18.60
N TYR A 1084 -28.54 -24.11 -17.35
CA TYR A 1084 -29.54 -25.11 -16.97
C TYR A 1084 -30.93 -24.47 -16.88
N ASN A 1085 -31.95 -25.14 -17.43
CA ASN A 1085 -33.33 -24.65 -17.34
C ASN A 1085 -33.83 -24.80 -15.88
N SER A 1086 -33.93 -23.69 -15.14
CA SER A 1086 -34.59 -23.64 -13.83
C SER A 1086 -36.12 -23.59 -13.98
N THR A 1087 -36.69 -24.64 -14.56
CA THR A 1087 -38.14 -24.91 -14.48
C THR A 1087 -38.43 -26.24 -13.79
N LEU A 1088 -37.68 -26.52 -12.72
CA LEU A 1088 -38.03 -27.51 -11.70
C LEU A 1088 -37.76 -26.96 -10.30
#